data_AF-A0AAD1Y5Q1-F1
#
_entry.id   AF-A0AAD1Y5Q1-F1
#
_cell.length_a   1.000
_cell.length_b   1.000
_cell.length_c   1.000
_cell.angle_alpha   90.00
_cell.angle_beta   90.00
_cell.angle_gamma   90.00
#
_symmetry.space_group_name_H-M   'P 1'
#
loop_
_entity.id
_entity.type
_entity.pdbx_description
1 polymer ?
#
loop_
_entity_poly.entity_id
_entity_poly.type
_entity_poly.pdbx_seq_one_letter_code
_entity_poly.pdbx_strand_id
1 'polypeptide(L)'
;MSSPGKRKILGKPTTEKDVAKEIKKGLIAVYIYHLGELSEVYMPPNFPEVDDEVLRTVSDHVDNHSNNYDHGPQPTEMKIYYIEKDKSRDNEMEDIKGDALRIDSRTIKKKFTESTSFRYEQLLSLPAGKVTSEYLELGEGADVHTQVMAIEDDLGADMQNLQEDDIDKVAKLDILESKNQEIISIAESDMKKNEEAQQYLADLQGGIEEMKEQDKNDIDELINIKEQLDQDLESAKEDFDSLKREKPEGIVLPEHTTEKQKHQAIRQFLLNTLNRRNIEFEPILNENQELREKVYDLRERVKEKYLNNITGNEEEVNEMLLEYEELLSQHVDDFGQYDTEMNVQVEEFKKKCDDTDYEIEALMDKERDLTNLRDNLGGLTQNYQHKLASITDFQKDTIENLRDEIGKLEQETTSLKSQIDERETETSAESLAILTKKNIKDDPALEGILNDFVTAHKERKNVQDDAENVPEEWMEGHKGYAKNALSEAESQKEQSSANHRIKDILDQIHQSNEDIEKLLADLQRIERERGLNEHRNNLHQDMSEDLADIRARLEYELAQKEKLLIELGEYATGELREQIDLLLTQIQELREFLREKWSQQQAEIEDIRIQIEAHRVTLKKIISESYNLKVLIIEEEHHNDIKRNLLRNRDEYIERLRIAIGDAEKRPAVQIKKEPPKEVRYVAAKGDEIDMLIADALNNQGVDVPLTRLGGGFYLFGTKKIFAKILNGRLVVRVGGGYMVIDEFLATYTDSEKIKMNKMMKNEGVEVYEELKVYRKYREENPNAFKSSEQSTMIKSLRKPKAHERGNF
;
A
#
# COMPACT_ATOMS: atom_id res chain seq x y z
N MET A 1 -26.24 -71.78 13.24
CA MET A 1 -25.53 -70.49 13.07
C MET A 1 -24.10 -70.66 13.55
N SER A 2 -23.24 -71.10 12.63
CA SER A 2 -21.80 -71.07 12.73
C SER A 2 -21.33 -69.83 11.99
N SER A 3 -20.56 -68.97 12.66
CA SER A 3 -19.90 -67.81 12.04
C SER A 3 -18.45 -67.76 12.50
N PRO A 4 -17.51 -67.35 11.64
CA PRO A 4 -16.23 -68.02 11.49
C PRO A 4 -15.00 -67.13 11.73
N GLY A 5 -13.83 -67.77 11.76
CA GLY A 5 -12.69 -67.31 10.96
C GLY A 5 -11.69 -66.38 11.64
N LYS A 6 -10.77 -66.96 12.43
CA LYS A 6 -9.45 -66.37 12.72
C LYS A 6 -8.64 -66.23 11.42
N ARG A 7 -8.34 -65.00 10.97
CA ARG A 7 -7.30 -64.74 9.95
C ARG A 7 -5.95 -64.54 10.63
N LYS A 8 -4.98 -65.37 10.21
CA LYS A 8 -3.54 -65.22 10.47
C LYS A 8 -3.03 -63.94 9.81
N ILE A 9 -2.35 -63.08 10.56
CA ILE A 9 -1.47 -62.04 10.03
C ILE A 9 -0.07 -62.64 9.94
N LEU A 10 0.44 -62.79 8.71
CA LEU A 10 1.82 -63.16 8.40
C LEU A 10 2.41 -62.00 7.60
N GLY A 11 2.96 -61.01 8.30
CA GLY A 11 3.77 -59.95 7.70
C GLY A 11 5.24 -60.37 7.73
N LYS A 12 5.85 -60.53 6.55
CA LYS A 12 7.30 -60.67 6.38
C LYS A 12 7.98 -59.30 6.55
N PRO A 13 9.23 -59.22 7.03
CA PRO A 13 9.98 -57.98 7.05
C PRO A 13 10.50 -57.67 5.64
N THR A 14 10.26 -56.46 5.16
CA THR A 14 10.93 -55.89 3.99
C THR A 14 12.39 -55.62 4.33
N THR A 15 13.28 -56.15 3.50
CA THR A 15 14.73 -55.98 3.67
C THR A 15 15.19 -54.61 3.14
N GLU A 16 16.20 -54.05 3.80
CA GLU A 16 16.91 -52.79 3.48
C GLU A 16 17.27 -52.58 1.99
N LYS A 17 17.35 -53.67 1.19
CA LYS A 17 17.62 -53.62 -0.25
C LYS A 17 16.46 -53.07 -1.09
N ASP A 18 15.22 -53.17 -0.62
CA ASP A 18 14.05 -52.69 -1.37
C ASP A 18 13.86 -51.17 -1.23
N VAL A 19 14.24 -50.61 -0.07
CA VAL A 19 14.26 -49.16 0.17
C VAL A 19 15.37 -48.47 -0.65
N ALA A 20 16.53 -49.12 -0.82
CA ALA A 20 17.61 -48.59 -1.65
C ALA A 20 17.27 -48.54 -3.16
N LYS A 21 16.29 -49.33 -3.63
CA LYS A 21 15.88 -49.38 -5.04
C LYS A 21 14.86 -48.28 -5.38
N GLU A 22 14.05 -47.84 -4.42
CA GLU A 22 13.18 -46.67 -4.58
C GLU A 22 13.93 -45.34 -4.49
N ILE A 23 14.90 -45.22 -3.57
CA ILE A 23 15.71 -44.00 -3.44
C ILE A 23 16.54 -43.75 -4.71
N LYS A 24 16.99 -44.81 -5.40
CA LYS A 24 17.69 -44.69 -6.70
C LYS A 24 16.79 -44.27 -7.87
N LYS A 25 15.48 -44.49 -7.80
CA LYS A 25 14.52 -44.01 -8.81
C LYS A 25 14.13 -42.55 -8.59
N GLY A 26 14.08 -42.10 -7.33
CA GLY A 26 13.84 -40.69 -6.99
C GLY A 26 15.01 -39.75 -7.33
N LEU A 27 16.25 -40.21 -7.19
CA LEU A 27 17.44 -39.35 -7.42
C LEU A 27 17.84 -39.18 -8.90
N ILE A 28 17.38 -40.05 -9.81
CA ILE A 28 17.64 -39.90 -11.26
C ILE A 28 16.64 -38.93 -11.91
N ALA A 29 15.45 -38.76 -11.33
CA ALA A 29 14.43 -37.84 -11.86
C ALA A 29 14.74 -36.36 -11.59
N VAL A 30 15.56 -36.03 -10.59
CA VAL A 30 15.89 -34.64 -10.21
C VAL A 30 17.05 -34.05 -11.04
N TYR A 31 17.85 -34.88 -11.72
CA TYR A 31 19.05 -34.40 -12.45
C TYR A 31 18.87 -34.24 -13.97
N ILE A 32 17.67 -34.46 -14.52
CA ILE A 32 17.38 -34.31 -15.96
C ILE A 32 16.51 -33.06 -16.26
N TYR A 33 15.96 -32.37 -15.25
CA TYR A 33 15.06 -31.24 -15.47
C TYR A 33 15.73 -29.84 -15.52
N HIS A 34 17.03 -29.76 -15.80
CA HIS A 34 17.72 -28.46 -15.85
C HIS A 34 18.58 -28.16 -17.08
N LEU A 35 18.56 -28.98 -18.13
CA LEU A 35 19.21 -28.64 -19.41
C LEU A 35 18.45 -29.30 -20.57
N GLY A 36 17.62 -28.53 -21.29
CA GLY A 36 17.00 -29.04 -22.51
C GLY A 36 15.87 -28.19 -23.10
N GLU A 37 16.10 -26.91 -23.38
CA GLU A 37 15.31 -26.20 -24.40
C GLU A 37 16.27 -25.67 -25.47
N LEU A 38 16.36 -26.40 -26.58
CA LEU A 38 16.91 -25.93 -27.85
C LEU A 38 15.86 -26.20 -28.93
N SER A 39 15.21 -25.12 -29.35
CA SER A 39 14.71 -24.83 -30.70
C SER A 39 14.27 -26.01 -31.57
N GLU A 40 12.96 -26.25 -31.66
CA GLU A 40 12.36 -26.81 -32.87
C GLU A 40 11.89 -25.64 -33.76
N VAL A 41 12.62 -25.43 -34.85
CA VAL A 41 12.29 -24.50 -35.92
C VAL A 41 11.16 -25.12 -36.74
N TYR A 42 9.99 -24.49 -36.69
CA TYR A 42 8.86 -24.82 -37.56
C TYR A 42 9.09 -24.17 -38.94
N MET A 43 9.31 -24.98 -39.98
CA MET A 43 9.29 -24.49 -41.37
C MET A 43 7.86 -24.49 -41.93
N PRO A 44 7.44 -23.44 -42.65
CA PRO A 44 6.16 -23.42 -43.36
C PRO A 44 6.25 -24.16 -44.71
N PRO A 45 5.16 -24.79 -45.20
CA PRO A 45 5.09 -25.29 -46.56
C PRO A 45 4.55 -24.20 -47.49
N ASN A 46 5.16 -24.08 -48.68
CA ASN A 46 4.66 -23.51 -49.95
C ASN A 46 5.55 -22.38 -50.53
N PHE A 47 6.26 -22.68 -51.62
CA PHE A 47 6.23 -22.00 -52.94
C PHE A 47 7.20 -22.71 -53.93
N PRO A 48 7.12 -22.46 -55.26
CA PRO A 48 6.91 -23.49 -56.28
C PRO A 48 8.20 -23.97 -56.97
N GLU A 49 8.04 -25.01 -57.78
CA GLU A 49 8.99 -25.57 -58.74
C GLU A 49 9.85 -24.51 -59.46
N VAL A 50 11.17 -24.63 -59.37
CA VAL A 50 12.11 -24.10 -60.37
C VAL A 50 13.31 -25.05 -60.53
N ASP A 51 13.40 -25.57 -61.76
CA ASP A 51 14.49 -26.17 -62.53
C ASP A 51 15.76 -26.74 -61.86
N ASP A 52 15.94 -28.04 -62.10
CA ASP A 52 17.19 -28.80 -62.07
C ASP A 52 18.11 -28.37 -63.23
N GLU A 53 19.02 -27.44 -63.01
CA GLU A 53 20.22 -27.34 -63.84
C GLU A 53 21.43 -26.78 -63.07
N VAL A 54 22.58 -27.45 -63.24
CA VAL A 54 23.95 -27.07 -62.86
C VAL A 54 24.53 -27.67 -61.56
N LEU A 55 25.07 -28.86 -61.76
CA LEU A 55 26.14 -29.57 -61.05
C LEU A 55 27.34 -28.73 -60.56
N ARG A 56 27.87 -29.15 -59.38
CA ARG A 56 29.30 -29.19 -58.95
C ARG A 56 29.98 -27.81 -58.78
N THR A 57 30.73 -27.53 -57.70
CA THR A 57 32.05 -28.11 -57.39
C THR A 57 32.61 -27.51 -56.08
N VAL A 58 33.46 -28.28 -55.39
CA VAL A 58 34.53 -27.92 -54.42
C VAL A 58 34.16 -27.88 -52.93
N SER A 59 34.51 -29.01 -52.29
CA SER A 59 34.92 -29.16 -50.89
C SER A 59 36.33 -28.56 -50.67
N ASP A 60 36.61 -28.20 -49.41
CA ASP A 60 37.92 -27.90 -48.79
C ASP A 60 38.32 -26.41 -48.74
N HIS A 61 38.20 -25.77 -47.57
CA HIS A 61 39.38 -25.37 -46.78
C HIS A 61 39.04 -25.01 -45.34
N VAL A 62 40.03 -25.28 -44.50
CA VAL A 62 40.07 -25.41 -43.05
C VAL A 62 40.65 -24.14 -42.39
N ASP A 63 40.12 -23.83 -41.21
CA ASP A 63 40.65 -23.08 -40.05
C ASP A 63 41.12 -21.60 -40.11
N ASN A 64 40.80 -20.96 -38.98
CA ASN A 64 41.41 -19.79 -38.32
C ASN A 64 40.85 -18.38 -38.59
N HIS A 65 40.01 -17.89 -37.66
CA HIS A 65 40.48 -16.94 -36.63
C HIS A 65 39.42 -16.60 -35.58
N SER A 66 39.80 -16.80 -34.31
CA SER A 66 39.20 -16.27 -33.10
C SER A 66 39.63 -14.82 -32.86
N ASN A 67 38.69 -13.91 -32.54
CA ASN A 67 38.70 -12.99 -31.38
C ASN A 67 37.98 -11.65 -31.65
N ASN A 68 37.23 -11.23 -30.63
CA ASN A 68 36.70 -9.88 -30.33
C ASN A 68 35.56 -9.36 -31.22
N TYR A 69 34.35 -9.21 -30.67
CA TYR A 69 33.92 -8.04 -29.90
C TYR A 69 32.58 -8.34 -29.21
N ASP A 70 32.54 -8.08 -27.91
CA ASP A 70 31.39 -8.22 -27.02
C ASP A 70 30.83 -6.80 -26.75
N HIS A 71 29.66 -6.49 -27.32
CA HIS A 71 28.91 -5.27 -27.04
C HIS A 71 27.43 -5.64 -26.90
N GLY A 72 27.03 -5.94 -25.67
CA GLY A 72 25.63 -6.01 -25.26
C GLY A 72 24.96 -4.62 -25.26
N PRO A 73 23.66 -4.53 -25.57
CA PRO A 73 22.92 -3.28 -25.57
C PRO A 73 22.57 -2.82 -24.14
N GLN A 74 22.71 -1.51 -23.89
CA GLN A 74 22.29 -0.85 -22.66
C GLN A 74 20.75 -0.66 -22.61
N PRO A 75 20.13 -0.70 -21.41
CA PRO A 75 18.72 -0.34 -21.24
C PRO A 75 18.53 1.18 -21.11
N THR A 76 17.60 1.72 -21.88
CA THR A 76 17.03 3.07 -21.74
C THR A 76 16.11 3.14 -20.51
N GLU A 77 16.48 3.95 -19.53
CA GLU A 77 15.63 4.28 -18.36
C GLU A 77 14.61 5.36 -18.72
N MET A 78 13.34 5.05 -18.44
CA MET A 78 12.16 5.90 -18.57
C MET A 78 12.01 6.76 -17.31
N LYS A 79 12.00 8.09 -17.45
CA LYS A 79 11.90 9.07 -16.33
C LYS A 79 10.43 9.31 -15.96
N ILE A 80 10.08 9.17 -14.69
CA ILE A 80 8.78 9.55 -14.12
C ILE A 80 8.99 10.77 -13.22
N TYR A 81 8.27 11.87 -13.48
CA TYR A 81 8.24 13.07 -12.64
C TYR A 81 7.03 13.03 -11.70
N TYR A 82 7.23 13.29 -10.41
CA TYR A 82 6.16 13.57 -9.44
C TYR A 82 6.32 15.01 -8.92
N ILE A 83 5.22 15.76 -8.89
CA ILE A 83 5.12 17.11 -8.30
C ILE A 83 4.33 16.99 -6.99
N GLU A 84 4.95 17.36 -5.86
CA GLU A 84 4.26 17.55 -4.57
C GLU A 84 3.58 18.94 -4.53
N LYS A 85 2.33 18.97 -4.07
CA LYS A 85 1.56 20.19 -3.78
C LYS A 85 1.76 20.58 -2.31
N ASP A 86 2.35 21.76 -2.08
CA ASP A 86 2.35 22.42 -0.77
C ASP A 86 0.98 23.07 -0.48
N LYS A 87 0.40 22.74 0.68
CA LYS A 87 -0.66 23.53 1.32
C LYS A 87 -0.30 23.71 2.80
N SER A 88 0.04 24.94 3.18
CA SER A 88 0.02 25.41 4.57
C SER A 88 -0.61 26.81 4.57
N ARG A 89 -1.79 26.95 5.18
CA ARG A 89 -2.04 27.51 6.52
C ARG A 89 -1.89 29.04 6.57
N ASP A 90 -2.99 29.72 6.28
CA ASP A 90 -3.29 31.05 6.78
C ASP A 90 -4.25 30.94 7.98
N ASN A 91 -3.83 31.45 9.14
CA ASN A 91 -4.68 32.15 10.09
C ASN A 91 -3.82 32.73 11.23
N GLU A 92 -4.23 33.93 11.66
CA GLU A 92 -3.69 34.77 12.75
C GLU A 92 -2.64 35.84 12.35
N MET A 93 -3.13 37.02 11.97
CA MET A 93 -2.70 38.29 12.60
C MET A 93 -3.67 39.44 12.22
N GLU A 94 -4.49 39.85 13.18
CA GLU A 94 -5.10 41.19 13.25
C GLU A 94 -4.41 42.01 14.36
N ASP A 95 -4.48 43.34 14.20
CA ASP A 95 -4.16 44.41 15.15
C ASP A 95 -2.69 44.82 15.37
N ILE A 96 -2.16 45.66 14.46
CA ILE A 96 -1.38 46.86 14.86
C ILE A 96 -1.78 48.06 13.97
N LYS A 97 -2.42 49.05 14.59
CA LYS A 97 -2.70 50.39 14.04
C LYS A 97 -1.40 51.16 13.80
N GLY A 98 -1.16 51.58 12.57
CA GLY A 98 -0.08 52.52 12.21
C GLY A 98 -0.57 53.96 12.21
N ASP A 99 -0.13 54.75 13.20
CA ASP A 99 -0.13 56.22 13.12
C ASP A 99 1.18 56.68 12.46
N ALA A 100 1.10 57.18 11.23
CA ALA A 100 2.22 57.83 10.55
C ALA A 100 1.87 59.28 10.20
N LEU A 101 2.66 60.19 10.76
CA LEU A 101 2.65 61.64 10.60
C LEU A 101 2.82 62.07 9.13
N ARG A 102 1.77 62.66 8.55
CA ARG A 102 1.85 63.39 7.28
C ARG A 102 2.14 64.87 7.58
N ILE A 103 3.39 65.31 7.38
CA ILE A 103 3.78 66.73 7.53
C ILE A 103 3.54 67.45 6.19
N ASP A 104 2.59 68.38 6.18
CA ASP A 104 2.21 69.18 5.00
C ASP A 104 3.30 70.23 4.67
N SER A 105 3.90 70.10 3.48
CA SER A 105 4.96 70.98 2.95
C SER A 105 4.55 72.45 2.84
N ARG A 106 3.24 72.74 2.75
CA ARG A 106 2.71 74.12 2.76
C ARG A 106 2.93 74.81 4.10
N THR A 107 2.96 74.05 5.20
CA THR A 107 3.16 74.58 6.56
C THR A 107 4.61 75.01 6.80
N ILE A 108 5.57 74.32 6.17
CA ILE A 108 7.00 74.65 6.29
C ILE A 108 7.35 75.88 5.44
N LYS A 109 6.85 75.97 4.20
CA LYS A 109 7.03 77.16 3.35
C LYS A 109 6.49 78.42 4.03
N LYS A 110 5.29 78.34 4.62
CA LYS A 110 4.67 79.48 5.34
C LYS A 110 5.51 79.97 6.53
N LYS A 111 6.01 79.05 7.37
CA LYS A 111 6.85 79.40 8.53
C LYS A 111 8.20 79.99 8.13
N PHE A 112 8.75 79.61 6.99
CA PHE A 112 10.02 80.15 6.49
C PHE A 112 9.86 81.59 5.96
N THR A 113 8.78 81.87 5.22
CA THR A 113 8.43 83.24 4.79
C THR A 113 8.08 84.17 5.96
N GLU A 114 7.39 83.66 6.99
CA GLU A 114 7.05 84.46 8.18
C GLU A 114 8.32 84.79 9.00
N SER A 115 9.28 83.87 9.10
CA SER A 115 10.53 84.10 9.85
C SER A 115 11.51 85.06 9.15
N THR A 116 11.50 85.12 7.81
CA THR A 116 12.35 86.04 7.04
C THR A 116 11.76 87.44 7.00
N SER A 117 10.44 87.57 6.90
CA SER A 117 9.75 88.88 7.00
C SER A 117 9.91 89.52 8.38
N PHE A 118 9.91 88.71 9.45
CA PHE A 118 10.09 89.20 10.83
C PHE A 118 11.50 89.77 11.10
N ARG A 119 12.55 89.21 10.50
CA ARG A 119 13.92 89.74 10.65
C ARG A 119 14.15 91.04 9.89
N TYR A 120 13.47 91.25 8.77
CA TYR A 120 13.57 92.49 8.01
C TYR A 120 12.84 93.66 8.70
N GLU A 121 11.70 93.40 9.36
CA GLU A 121 10.99 94.41 10.16
C GLU A 121 11.70 94.76 11.48
N GLN A 122 12.45 93.83 12.09
CA GLN A 122 13.28 94.12 13.27
C GLN A 122 14.50 95.00 12.95
N LEU A 123 15.05 94.92 11.74
CA LEU A 123 16.17 95.77 11.30
C LEU A 123 15.73 97.20 10.96
N LEU A 124 14.50 97.37 10.45
CA LEU A 124 13.93 98.69 10.12
C LEU A 124 13.32 99.44 11.32
N SER A 125 13.17 98.79 12.48
CA SER A 125 12.54 99.37 13.68
C SER A 125 13.52 99.81 14.77
N LEU A 126 14.83 99.85 14.51
CA LEU A 126 15.81 100.39 15.45
C LEU A 126 15.74 101.93 15.51
N PRO A 127 15.46 102.53 16.69
CA PRO A 127 15.36 103.98 16.82
C PRO A 127 16.74 104.64 16.69
N ALA A 128 16.83 105.62 15.79
CA ALA A 128 17.98 106.51 15.66
C ALA A 128 18.15 107.35 16.94
N GLY A 129 19.05 106.92 17.83
CA GLY A 129 19.43 107.72 19.00
C GLY A 129 19.93 106.89 20.18
N LYS A 130 21.23 106.56 20.15
CA LYS A 130 22.18 106.54 21.30
C LYS A 130 23.45 105.80 20.87
N VAL A 131 24.40 106.55 20.33
CA VAL A 131 25.81 106.14 20.26
C VAL A 131 26.57 107.13 21.14
N THR A 132 26.98 106.70 22.32
CA THR A 132 28.06 107.33 23.07
C THR A 132 28.88 106.26 23.76
N SER A 133 30.18 106.33 23.49
CA SER A 133 31.32 105.82 24.25
C SER A 133 31.39 104.31 24.49
N GLU A 134 32.08 103.62 23.60
CA GLU A 134 33.22 102.74 23.94
C GLU A 134 33.88 102.31 22.62
N TYR A 135 35.18 102.01 22.68
CA TYR A 135 36.13 101.79 21.57
C TYR A 135 36.83 103.04 21.03
N LEU A 136 37.74 103.53 21.88
CA LEU A 136 38.93 104.27 21.50
C LEU A 136 40.11 103.33 21.77
N GLU A 137 40.76 102.85 20.72
CA GLU A 137 42.20 102.54 20.64
C GLU A 137 42.49 101.98 19.23
N LEU A 138 42.67 102.89 18.27
CA LEU A 138 43.31 102.59 17.00
C LEU A 138 44.56 103.44 16.89
N GLY A 139 45.69 102.75 16.76
CA GLY A 139 47.01 103.33 16.56
C GLY A 139 47.06 104.18 15.29
N GLU A 140 47.82 105.27 15.39
CA GLU A 140 48.07 106.24 14.33
C GLU A 140 48.65 105.56 13.08
N GLY A 141 48.01 105.79 11.92
CA GLY A 141 48.66 105.60 10.61
C GLY A 141 48.03 104.61 9.64
N ALA A 142 46.72 104.32 9.70
CA ALA A 142 46.01 103.63 8.61
C ALA A 142 44.88 104.50 8.05
N ASP A 143 44.91 104.74 6.75
CA ASP A 143 43.91 105.47 5.99
C ASP A 143 42.54 104.77 6.10
N VAL A 144 41.57 105.47 6.69
CA VAL A 144 40.19 105.02 6.91
C VAL A 144 39.55 104.54 5.60
N HIS A 145 39.98 105.09 4.46
CA HIS A 145 39.50 104.66 3.15
C HIS A 145 39.90 103.21 2.81
N THR A 146 41.08 102.76 3.25
CA THR A 146 41.56 101.39 3.00
C THR A 146 40.85 100.37 3.89
N GLN A 147 40.50 100.72 5.12
CA GLN A 147 39.74 99.83 6.02
C GLN A 147 38.26 99.72 5.61
N VAL A 148 37.67 100.80 5.08
CA VAL A 148 36.30 100.74 4.53
C VAL A 148 36.25 99.89 3.27
N MET A 149 37.22 100.01 2.35
CA MET A 149 37.27 99.14 1.16
C MET A 149 37.51 97.67 1.51
N ALA A 150 38.34 97.37 2.52
CA ALA A 150 38.53 95.98 2.97
C ALA A 150 37.24 95.37 3.56
N ILE A 151 36.47 96.16 4.32
CA ILE A 151 35.18 95.71 4.86
C ILE A 151 34.14 95.58 3.74
N GLU A 152 34.12 96.47 2.75
CA GLU A 152 33.22 96.38 1.59
C GLU A 152 33.56 95.17 0.70
N ASP A 153 34.84 94.85 0.51
CA ASP A 153 35.28 93.66 -0.23
C ASP A 153 34.98 92.37 0.53
N ASP A 154 35.21 92.32 1.85
CA ASP A 154 34.87 91.15 2.68
C ASP A 154 33.35 90.95 2.76
N LEU A 155 32.55 92.02 2.88
CA LEU A 155 31.10 91.93 2.90
C LEU A 155 30.53 91.55 1.51
N GLY A 156 31.18 92.00 0.43
CA GLY A 156 30.85 91.62 -0.94
C GLY A 156 31.13 90.13 -1.22
N ALA A 157 32.26 89.61 -0.73
CA ALA A 157 32.60 88.20 -0.82
C ALA A 157 31.64 87.33 0.01
N ASP A 158 31.29 87.74 1.22
CA ASP A 158 30.33 87.02 2.07
C ASP A 158 28.91 87.04 1.46
N MET A 159 28.49 88.13 0.83
CA MET A 159 27.22 88.20 0.10
C MET A 159 27.19 87.32 -1.15
N GLN A 160 28.28 87.24 -1.90
CA GLN A 160 28.37 86.34 -3.07
C GLN A 160 28.36 84.87 -2.64
N ASN A 161 29.08 84.51 -1.57
CA ASN A 161 29.07 83.15 -1.02
C ASN A 161 27.68 82.76 -0.47
N LEU A 162 26.96 83.69 0.17
CA LEU A 162 25.57 83.47 0.60
C LEU A 162 24.61 83.27 -0.57
N GLN A 163 24.80 83.99 -1.69
CA GLN A 163 23.99 83.81 -2.89
C GLN A 163 24.30 82.48 -3.60
N GLU A 164 25.56 82.08 -3.71
CA GLU A 164 25.92 80.77 -4.29
C GLU A 164 25.41 79.61 -3.44
N ASP A 165 25.54 79.67 -2.10
CA ASP A 165 25.03 78.62 -1.20
C ASP A 165 23.50 78.50 -1.26
N ASP A 166 22.78 79.61 -1.42
CA ASP A 166 21.33 79.58 -1.51
C ASP A 166 20.85 79.15 -2.90
N ILE A 167 21.58 79.48 -3.97
CA ILE A 167 21.33 78.94 -5.32
C ILE A 167 21.55 77.42 -5.34
N ASP A 168 22.62 76.93 -4.70
CA ASP A 168 22.90 75.50 -4.58
C ASP A 168 21.85 74.76 -3.75
N LYS A 169 21.32 75.38 -2.69
CA LYS A 169 20.21 74.83 -1.91
C LYS A 169 18.91 74.80 -2.71
N VAL A 170 18.62 75.83 -3.51
CA VAL A 170 17.44 75.86 -4.39
C VAL A 170 17.55 74.78 -5.47
N ALA A 171 18.73 74.64 -6.11
CA ALA A 171 18.96 73.57 -7.08
C ALA A 171 18.84 72.17 -6.46
N LYS A 172 19.34 71.97 -5.22
CA LYS A 172 19.15 70.71 -4.47
C LYS A 172 17.69 70.46 -4.11
N LEU A 173 16.92 71.51 -3.81
CA LEU A 173 15.48 71.41 -3.55
C LEU A 173 14.70 71.03 -4.81
N ASP A 174 15.03 71.59 -5.97
CA ASP A 174 14.39 71.22 -7.24
C ASP A 174 14.69 69.76 -7.63
N ILE A 175 15.93 69.30 -7.39
CA ILE A 175 16.30 67.88 -7.58
C ILE A 175 15.54 66.97 -6.60
N LEU A 176 15.38 67.39 -5.34
CA LEU A 176 14.61 66.64 -4.35
C LEU A 176 13.11 66.60 -4.68
N GLU A 177 12.54 67.70 -5.20
CA GLU A 177 11.14 67.75 -5.63
C GLU A 177 10.92 66.85 -6.85
N SER A 178 11.84 66.84 -7.81
CA SER A 178 11.82 65.92 -8.95
C SER A 178 11.90 64.46 -8.51
N LYS A 179 12.80 64.12 -7.58
CA LYS A 179 12.90 62.75 -7.03
C LYS A 179 11.66 62.35 -6.23
N ASN A 180 11.04 63.27 -5.50
CA ASN A 180 9.79 63.00 -4.80
C ASN A 180 8.64 62.74 -5.78
N GLN A 181 8.58 63.45 -6.91
CA GLN A 181 7.58 63.16 -7.94
C GLN A 181 7.80 61.78 -8.59
N GLU A 182 9.05 61.39 -8.82
CA GLU A 182 9.40 60.05 -9.31
C GLU A 182 9.00 58.95 -8.31
N ILE A 183 9.26 59.15 -7.01
CA ILE A 183 8.83 58.24 -5.95
C ILE A 183 7.30 58.13 -5.90
N ILE A 184 6.58 59.25 -6.05
CA ILE A 184 5.12 59.25 -6.10
C ILE A 184 4.62 58.48 -7.32
N SER A 185 5.21 58.66 -8.52
CA SER A 185 4.78 57.90 -9.70
C SER A 185 5.07 56.40 -9.59
N ILE A 186 6.17 56.03 -8.95
CA ILE A 186 6.49 54.62 -8.67
C ILE A 186 5.46 54.05 -7.69
N ALA A 187 5.15 54.77 -6.61
CA ALA A 187 4.15 54.34 -5.64
C ALA A 187 2.74 54.20 -6.25
N GLU A 188 2.34 55.12 -7.14
CA GLU A 188 1.07 55.03 -7.86
C GLU A 188 1.05 53.85 -8.84
N SER A 189 2.17 53.57 -9.53
CA SER A 189 2.29 52.39 -10.38
C SER A 189 2.22 51.09 -9.57
N ASP A 190 2.83 51.04 -8.39
CA ASP A 190 2.81 49.86 -7.53
C ASP A 190 1.43 49.65 -6.90
N MET A 191 0.74 50.73 -6.54
CA MET A 191 -0.66 50.68 -6.11
C MET A 191 -1.57 50.13 -7.23
N LYS A 192 -1.40 50.60 -8.47
CA LYS A 192 -2.18 50.10 -9.60
C LYS A 192 -1.92 48.61 -9.88
N LYS A 193 -0.67 48.17 -9.83
CA LYS A 193 -0.32 46.75 -9.93
C LYS A 193 -0.91 45.92 -8.79
N ASN A 194 -0.98 46.48 -7.59
CA ASN A 194 -1.61 45.82 -6.45
C ASN A 194 -3.13 45.74 -6.60
N GLU A 195 -3.79 46.77 -7.14
CA GLU A 195 -5.22 46.73 -7.49
C GLU A 195 -5.52 45.69 -8.58
N GLU A 196 -4.68 45.62 -9.63
CA GLU A 196 -4.79 44.60 -10.68
C GLU A 196 -4.57 43.18 -10.13
N ALA A 197 -3.60 43.00 -9.22
CA ALA A 197 -3.37 41.72 -8.54
C ALA A 197 -4.53 41.34 -7.62
N GLN A 198 -5.14 42.30 -6.92
CA GLN A 198 -6.33 42.07 -6.08
C GLN A 198 -7.54 41.71 -6.93
N GLN A 199 -7.74 42.36 -8.08
CA GLN A 199 -8.80 42.00 -9.02
C GLN A 199 -8.60 40.57 -9.56
N TYR A 200 -7.37 40.23 -9.95
CA TYR A 200 -7.04 38.89 -10.41
C TYR A 200 -7.26 37.81 -9.33
N LEU A 201 -6.94 38.11 -8.07
CA LEU A 201 -7.25 37.23 -6.94
C LEU A 201 -8.76 37.08 -6.71
N ALA A 202 -9.54 38.15 -6.87
CA ALA A 202 -10.99 38.10 -6.75
C ALA A 202 -11.62 37.25 -7.87
N ASP A 203 -11.14 37.38 -9.10
CA ASP A 203 -11.60 36.58 -10.24
C ASP A 203 -11.25 35.10 -10.07
N LEU A 204 -10.04 34.78 -9.57
CA LEU A 204 -9.65 33.41 -9.22
C LEU A 204 -10.50 32.83 -8.08
N GLN A 205 -10.82 33.63 -7.06
CA GLN A 205 -11.72 33.20 -5.98
C GLN A 205 -13.13 32.93 -6.50
N GLY A 206 -13.63 33.74 -7.43
CA GLY A 206 -14.90 33.51 -8.12
C GLY A 206 -14.93 32.18 -8.88
N GLY A 207 -13.89 31.92 -9.69
CA GLY A 207 -13.79 30.65 -10.42
C GLY A 207 -13.65 29.42 -9.53
N ILE A 208 -12.95 29.53 -8.39
CA ILE A 208 -12.89 28.45 -7.39
C ILE A 208 -14.27 28.17 -6.79
N GLU A 209 -15.06 29.20 -6.53
CA GLU A 209 -16.39 29.02 -5.93
C GLU A 209 -17.40 28.46 -6.94
N GLU A 210 -17.32 28.86 -8.21
CA GLU A 210 -18.09 28.25 -9.30
C GLU A 210 -17.73 26.77 -9.47
N MET A 211 -16.45 26.42 -9.46
CA MET A 211 -16.01 25.02 -9.50
C MET A 211 -16.53 24.20 -8.30
N LYS A 212 -16.53 24.77 -7.08
CA LYS A 212 -17.07 24.07 -5.91
C LYS A 212 -18.58 23.85 -6.02
N GLU A 213 -19.33 24.81 -6.56
CA GLU A 213 -20.77 24.64 -6.74
C GLU A 213 -21.06 23.61 -7.84
N GLN A 214 -20.22 23.56 -8.89
CA GLN A 214 -20.29 22.51 -9.90
C GLN A 214 -19.96 21.13 -9.31
N ASP A 215 -18.84 20.99 -8.58
CA ASP A 215 -18.47 19.74 -7.89
C ASP A 215 -19.59 19.27 -6.95
N LYS A 216 -20.25 20.21 -6.26
CA LYS A 216 -21.38 19.91 -5.38
C LYS A 216 -22.59 19.41 -6.15
N ASN A 217 -22.92 20.02 -7.29
CA ASN A 217 -24.00 19.54 -8.16
C ASN A 217 -23.70 18.15 -8.72
N ASP A 218 -22.46 17.89 -9.13
CA ASP A 218 -22.01 16.58 -9.61
C ASP A 218 -22.07 15.53 -8.49
N ILE A 219 -21.70 15.89 -7.25
CA ILE A 219 -21.85 15.03 -6.07
C ILE A 219 -23.33 14.72 -5.81
N ASP A 220 -24.21 15.71 -5.88
CA ASP A 220 -25.65 15.52 -5.67
C ASP A 220 -26.25 14.61 -6.77
N GLU A 221 -25.81 14.74 -8.02
CA GLU A 221 -26.19 13.83 -9.11
C GLU A 221 -25.69 12.40 -8.86
N LEU A 222 -24.46 12.22 -8.40
CA LEU A 222 -23.92 10.92 -8.03
C LEU A 222 -24.65 10.28 -6.84
N ILE A 223 -25.08 11.10 -5.86
CA ILE A 223 -25.91 10.64 -4.74
C ILE A 223 -27.26 10.15 -5.27
N ASN A 224 -27.91 10.89 -6.17
CA ASN A 224 -29.18 10.48 -6.78
C ASN A 224 -29.04 9.17 -7.58
N ILE A 225 -27.96 9.02 -8.36
CA ILE A 225 -27.67 7.78 -9.10
C ILE A 225 -27.47 6.61 -8.14
N LYS A 226 -26.75 6.84 -7.04
CA LYS A 226 -26.55 5.81 -6.01
C LYS A 226 -27.86 5.41 -5.35
N GLU A 227 -28.72 6.37 -4.98
CA GLU A 227 -30.03 6.08 -4.39
C GLU A 227 -30.92 5.29 -5.35
N GLN A 228 -30.88 5.61 -6.66
CA GLN A 228 -31.58 4.83 -7.68
C GLN A 228 -31.05 3.40 -7.77
N LEU A 229 -29.73 3.21 -7.78
CA LEU A 229 -29.10 1.89 -7.80
C LEU A 229 -29.42 1.08 -6.53
N ASP A 230 -29.47 1.71 -5.36
CA ASP A 230 -29.84 1.06 -4.10
C ASP A 230 -31.33 0.63 -4.14
N GLN A 231 -32.22 1.44 -4.74
CA GLN A 231 -33.62 1.06 -4.97
C GLN A 231 -33.75 -0.12 -5.95
N ASP A 232 -33.03 -0.08 -7.07
CA ASP A 232 -33.03 -1.15 -8.06
C ASP A 232 -32.47 -2.45 -7.47
N LEU A 233 -31.44 -2.35 -6.63
CA LEU A 233 -30.86 -3.48 -5.90
C LEU A 233 -31.86 -4.07 -4.89
N GLU A 234 -32.61 -3.22 -4.19
CA GLU A 234 -33.62 -3.69 -3.23
C GLU A 234 -34.81 -4.34 -3.96
N SER A 235 -35.26 -3.77 -5.09
CA SER A 235 -36.26 -4.40 -5.97
C SER A 235 -35.78 -5.77 -6.46
N ALA A 236 -34.52 -5.87 -6.92
CA ALA A 236 -33.95 -7.13 -7.37
C ALA A 236 -33.82 -8.16 -6.22
N LYS A 237 -33.55 -7.71 -4.98
CA LYS A 237 -33.57 -8.58 -3.80
C LYS A 237 -34.98 -9.05 -3.47
N GLU A 238 -35.99 -8.20 -3.56
CA GLU A 238 -37.38 -8.58 -3.35
C GLU A 238 -37.86 -9.60 -4.39
N ASP A 239 -37.47 -9.43 -5.65
CA ASP A 239 -37.71 -10.40 -6.72
C ASP A 239 -37.00 -11.73 -6.45
N PHE A 240 -35.73 -11.67 -6.02
CA PHE A 240 -34.94 -12.85 -5.66
C PHE A 240 -35.49 -13.58 -4.41
N ASP A 241 -35.97 -12.85 -3.42
CA ASP A 241 -36.59 -13.41 -2.23
C ASP A 241 -37.99 -13.97 -2.52
N SER A 242 -38.72 -13.39 -3.47
CA SER A 242 -39.96 -13.95 -4.01
C SER A 242 -39.70 -15.29 -4.70
N LEU A 243 -38.64 -15.37 -5.52
CA LEU A 243 -38.14 -16.61 -6.12
C LEU A 243 -37.69 -17.65 -5.08
N LYS A 244 -37.17 -17.24 -3.92
CA LYS A 244 -36.81 -18.15 -2.81
C LYS A 244 -38.01 -18.64 -1.99
N ARG A 245 -39.05 -17.82 -1.84
CA ARG A 245 -40.26 -18.16 -1.06
C ARG A 245 -41.14 -19.14 -1.81
N GLU A 246 -41.07 -19.17 -3.13
CA GLU A 246 -41.52 -20.30 -3.93
C GLU A 246 -40.55 -21.48 -3.78
N LYS A 247 -40.58 -22.15 -2.62
CA LYS A 247 -39.89 -23.44 -2.45
C LYS A 247 -40.59 -24.49 -3.32
N PRO A 248 -39.93 -25.08 -4.33
CA PRO A 248 -40.38 -26.32 -4.91
C PRO A 248 -39.91 -27.44 -3.97
N GLU A 249 -40.82 -27.94 -3.15
CA GLU A 249 -40.58 -29.18 -2.42
C GLU A 249 -40.56 -30.34 -3.43
N GLY A 250 -39.35 -30.80 -3.75
CA GLY A 250 -39.11 -32.07 -4.42
C GLY A 250 -38.72 -31.95 -5.89
N ILE A 251 -37.52 -31.43 -6.17
CA ILE A 251 -36.87 -31.58 -7.48
C ILE A 251 -35.41 -32.00 -7.28
N VAL A 252 -35.07 -33.18 -7.81
CA VAL A 252 -33.70 -33.55 -8.16
C VAL A 252 -33.53 -33.16 -9.64
N LEU A 253 -32.64 -32.21 -9.92
CA LEU A 253 -32.35 -31.66 -11.25
C LEU A 253 -31.25 -32.46 -11.97
N PRO A 254 -31.35 -32.61 -13.31
CA PRO A 254 -30.19 -32.59 -14.19
C PRO A 254 -30.19 -31.34 -15.11
N GLU A 255 -29.05 -30.63 -15.11
CA GLU A 255 -28.22 -30.25 -16.27
C GLU A 255 -28.90 -29.85 -17.61
N HIS A 256 -28.67 -28.71 -18.28
CA HIS A 256 -27.55 -27.77 -18.30
C HIS A 256 -28.01 -26.37 -18.80
N THR A 257 -28.04 -25.39 -17.92
CA THR A 257 -27.22 -24.16 -17.98
C THR A 257 -27.67 -23.36 -16.78
N THR A 258 -26.80 -23.29 -15.78
CA THR A 258 -27.08 -22.57 -14.54
C THR A 258 -27.36 -21.11 -14.88
N GLU A 259 -28.27 -20.47 -14.14
CA GLU A 259 -28.55 -19.03 -14.24
C GLU A 259 -27.27 -18.17 -14.16
N LYS A 260 -26.26 -18.70 -13.45
CA LYS A 260 -24.89 -18.21 -13.40
C LYS A 260 -24.17 -18.20 -14.76
N GLN A 261 -24.40 -19.20 -15.61
CA GLN A 261 -23.88 -19.26 -16.98
C GLN A 261 -24.58 -18.27 -17.92
N LYS A 262 -25.90 -18.05 -17.77
CA LYS A 262 -26.61 -16.98 -18.51
C LYS A 262 -26.06 -15.59 -18.13
N HIS A 263 -25.90 -15.31 -16.83
CA HIS A 263 -25.26 -14.07 -16.35
C HIS A 263 -23.80 -13.93 -16.80
N GLN A 264 -23.06 -15.04 -16.85
CA GLN A 264 -21.67 -15.04 -17.32
C GLN A 264 -21.58 -14.76 -18.82
N ALA A 265 -22.53 -15.23 -19.62
CA ALA A 265 -22.62 -14.93 -21.05
C ALA A 265 -22.94 -13.44 -21.30
N ILE A 266 -23.90 -12.88 -20.58
CA ILE A 266 -24.23 -11.43 -20.65
C ILE A 266 -23.01 -10.60 -20.22
N ARG A 267 -22.33 -10.99 -19.13
CA ARG A 267 -21.12 -10.31 -18.67
C ARG A 267 -19.99 -10.36 -19.70
N GLN A 268 -19.80 -11.48 -20.39
CA GLN A 268 -18.80 -11.61 -21.44
C GLN A 268 -19.15 -10.80 -22.68
N PHE A 269 -20.42 -10.73 -23.06
CA PHE A 269 -20.88 -9.87 -24.15
C PHE A 269 -20.61 -8.38 -23.86
N LEU A 270 -20.91 -7.92 -22.64
CA LEU A 270 -20.62 -6.55 -22.22
C LEU A 270 -19.11 -6.26 -22.18
N LEU A 271 -18.29 -7.19 -21.66
CA LEU A 271 -16.83 -7.04 -21.64
C LEU A 271 -16.22 -6.97 -23.04
N ASN A 272 -16.68 -7.80 -23.97
CA ASN A 272 -16.22 -7.77 -25.35
C ASN A 272 -16.63 -6.49 -26.07
N THR A 273 -17.83 -5.98 -25.79
CA THR A 273 -18.31 -4.71 -26.34
C THR A 273 -17.50 -3.52 -25.79
N LEU A 274 -17.18 -3.53 -24.50
CA LEU A 274 -16.32 -2.53 -23.86
C LEU A 274 -14.88 -2.57 -24.39
N ASN A 275 -14.30 -3.76 -24.54
CA ASN A 275 -12.95 -3.93 -25.07
C ASN A 275 -12.83 -3.47 -26.52
N ARG A 276 -13.84 -3.76 -27.35
CA ARG A 276 -13.87 -3.29 -28.74
C ARG A 276 -13.93 -1.76 -28.82
N ARG A 277 -14.73 -1.13 -27.95
CA ARG A 277 -14.76 0.33 -27.85
C ARG A 277 -13.44 0.92 -27.32
N ASN A 278 -12.77 0.29 -26.37
CA ASN A 278 -11.45 0.75 -25.91
C ASN A 278 -10.43 0.78 -27.05
N ILE A 279 -10.41 -0.25 -27.91
CA ILE A 279 -9.53 -0.29 -29.08
C ILE A 279 -9.86 0.84 -30.08
N GLU A 280 -11.14 1.17 -30.25
CA GLU A 280 -11.59 2.27 -31.11
C GLU A 280 -11.25 3.67 -30.51
N PHE A 281 -11.23 3.80 -29.17
CA PHE A 281 -10.87 5.06 -28.50
C PHE A 281 -9.37 5.30 -28.33
N GLU A 282 -8.54 4.26 -28.36
CA GLU A 282 -7.10 4.36 -28.16
C GLU A 282 -6.37 5.28 -29.17
N PRO A 283 -6.63 5.25 -30.49
CA PRO A 283 -6.03 6.20 -31.41
C PRO A 283 -6.45 7.66 -31.12
N ILE A 284 -7.68 7.89 -30.67
CA ILE A 284 -8.22 9.22 -30.36
C ILE A 284 -7.61 9.78 -29.06
N LEU A 285 -7.36 8.91 -28.08
CA LEU A 285 -6.63 9.25 -26.86
C LEU A 285 -5.17 9.62 -27.16
N ASN A 286 -4.53 8.89 -28.08
CA ASN A 286 -3.16 9.19 -28.52
C ASN A 286 -3.08 10.52 -29.27
N GLU A 287 -4.03 10.81 -30.17
CA GLU A 287 -4.09 12.10 -30.89
C GLU A 287 -4.33 13.28 -29.94
N ASN A 288 -5.22 13.11 -28.95
CA ASN A 288 -5.40 14.10 -27.88
C ASN A 288 -4.15 14.29 -27.02
N GLN A 289 -3.38 13.22 -26.77
CA GLN A 289 -2.13 13.31 -26.04
C GLN A 289 -1.08 14.11 -26.82
N GLU A 290 -0.94 13.86 -28.13
CA GLU A 290 -0.03 14.64 -28.98
C GLU A 290 -0.40 16.13 -29.03
N LEU A 291 -1.68 16.47 -29.09
CA LEU A 291 -2.14 17.86 -29.02
C LEU A 291 -1.82 18.52 -27.67
N ARG A 292 -2.01 17.79 -26.56
CA ARG A 292 -1.65 18.28 -25.21
C ARG A 292 -0.16 18.52 -25.07
N GLU A 293 0.67 17.64 -25.64
CA GLU A 293 2.13 17.82 -25.66
C GLU A 293 2.54 19.05 -26.47
N LYS A 294 1.95 19.26 -27.66
CA LYS A 294 2.18 20.48 -28.47
C LYS A 294 1.79 21.76 -27.73
N VAL A 295 0.65 21.76 -27.04
CA VAL A 295 0.18 22.88 -26.21
C VAL A 295 1.14 23.14 -25.05
N TYR A 296 1.64 22.09 -24.41
CA TYR A 296 2.60 22.20 -23.31
C TYR A 296 3.93 22.81 -23.77
N ASP A 297 4.46 22.34 -24.90
CA ASP A 297 5.68 22.87 -25.51
C ASP A 297 5.55 24.33 -25.91
N LEU A 298 4.39 24.73 -26.46
CA LEU A 298 4.10 26.14 -26.77
C LEU A 298 4.11 26.98 -25.49
N ARG A 299 3.46 26.49 -24.43
CA ARG A 299 3.38 27.18 -23.14
C ARG A 299 4.74 27.36 -22.48
N GLU A 300 5.62 26.36 -22.53
CA GLU A 300 6.98 26.49 -22.01
C GLU A 300 7.83 27.44 -22.87
N ARG A 301 7.71 27.41 -24.21
CA ARG A 301 8.40 28.40 -25.07
C ARG A 301 7.99 29.84 -24.75
N VAL A 302 6.70 30.10 -24.54
CA VAL A 302 6.18 31.42 -24.13
C VAL A 302 6.72 31.81 -22.75
N LYS A 303 6.69 30.87 -21.79
CA LYS A 303 7.17 31.09 -20.43
C LYS A 303 8.67 31.33 -20.35
N GLU A 304 9.49 30.59 -21.09
CA GLU A 304 10.94 30.81 -21.18
C GLU A 304 11.25 32.18 -21.78
N LYS A 305 10.56 32.59 -22.85
CA LYS A 305 10.73 33.93 -23.42
C LYS A 305 10.34 35.04 -22.45
N TYR A 306 9.28 34.84 -21.65
CA TYR A 306 8.82 35.80 -20.65
C TYR A 306 9.77 35.89 -19.43
N LEU A 307 10.25 34.75 -18.92
CA LEU A 307 11.18 34.68 -17.78
C LEU A 307 12.58 35.22 -18.10
N ASN A 308 13.02 35.09 -19.35
CA ASN A 308 14.33 35.56 -19.78
C ASN A 308 14.42 37.09 -19.94
N ASN A 309 13.41 37.86 -19.50
CA ASN A 309 13.43 39.32 -19.41
C ASN A 309 13.94 39.98 -20.72
N ILE A 310 13.52 39.44 -21.86
CA ILE A 310 13.90 40.00 -23.15
C ILE A 310 13.00 41.22 -23.37
N THR A 311 13.62 42.35 -23.67
CA THR A 311 13.07 43.46 -24.46
C THR A 311 12.68 42.97 -25.88
N GLY A 312 11.92 41.88 -25.92
CA GLY A 312 11.63 41.07 -27.10
C GLY A 312 10.47 41.69 -27.85
N ASN A 313 10.63 41.71 -29.18
CA ASN A 313 9.70 42.29 -30.13
C ASN A 313 8.28 41.75 -29.86
N GLU A 314 7.35 42.64 -29.51
CA GLU A 314 5.94 42.33 -29.18
C GLU A 314 5.26 41.51 -30.29
N GLU A 315 5.72 41.66 -31.54
CA GLU A 315 5.32 40.87 -32.70
C GLU A 315 5.55 39.37 -32.54
N GLU A 316 6.67 38.91 -31.96
CA GLU A 316 6.92 37.47 -31.80
C GLU A 316 6.03 36.84 -30.74
N VAL A 317 5.67 37.58 -29.69
CA VAL A 317 4.73 37.11 -28.67
C VAL A 317 3.32 37.03 -29.25
N ASN A 318 2.92 38.03 -30.05
CA ASN A 318 1.64 38.01 -30.74
C ASN A 318 1.55 36.89 -31.78
N GLU A 319 2.63 36.55 -32.48
CA GLU A 319 2.65 35.41 -33.41
C GLU A 319 2.47 34.07 -32.68
N MET A 320 3.14 33.87 -31.53
CA MET A 320 2.94 32.67 -30.70
C MET A 320 1.54 32.60 -30.08
N LEU A 321 0.94 33.74 -29.72
CA LEU A 321 -0.45 33.78 -29.23
C LEU A 321 -1.44 33.45 -30.35
N LEU A 322 -1.18 33.90 -31.58
CA LEU A 322 -2.01 33.57 -32.74
C LEU A 322 -1.95 32.06 -33.06
N GLU A 323 -0.75 31.47 -33.02
CA GLU A 323 -0.55 30.01 -33.19
C GLU A 323 -1.28 29.22 -32.09
N TYR A 324 -1.29 29.74 -30.86
CA TYR A 324 -2.02 29.14 -29.75
C TYR A 324 -3.55 29.23 -29.93
N GLU A 325 -4.07 30.36 -30.39
CA GLU A 325 -5.50 30.54 -30.70
C GLU A 325 -5.95 29.64 -31.86
N GLU A 326 -5.13 29.48 -32.89
CA GLU A 326 -5.43 28.59 -34.03
C GLU A 326 -5.48 27.12 -33.59
N LEU A 327 -4.53 26.67 -32.76
CA LEU A 327 -4.54 25.32 -32.17
C LEU A 327 -5.76 25.09 -31.27
N LEU A 328 -6.16 26.09 -30.48
CA LEU A 328 -7.37 26.03 -29.66
C LEU A 328 -8.62 25.91 -30.52
N SER A 329 -8.73 26.70 -31.59
CA SER A 329 -9.86 26.64 -32.51
C SER A 329 -9.96 25.27 -33.17
N GLN A 330 -8.84 24.71 -33.63
CA GLN A 330 -8.80 23.37 -34.20
C GLN A 330 -9.25 22.32 -33.18
N HIS A 331 -8.79 22.42 -31.93
CA HIS A 331 -9.16 21.49 -30.88
C HIS A 331 -10.67 21.53 -30.55
N VAL A 332 -11.29 22.71 -30.61
CA VAL A 332 -12.74 22.88 -30.42
C VAL A 332 -13.53 22.24 -31.57
N ASP A 333 -13.08 22.42 -32.81
CA ASP A 333 -13.73 21.84 -33.99
C ASP A 333 -13.61 20.30 -33.99
N ASP A 334 -12.45 19.76 -33.63
CA ASP A 334 -12.22 18.30 -33.53
C ASP A 334 -13.08 17.69 -32.41
N PHE A 335 -13.20 18.37 -31.26
CA PHE A 335 -14.13 17.94 -30.20
C PHE A 335 -15.59 17.98 -30.64
N GLY A 336 -16.00 18.99 -31.41
CA GLY A 336 -17.34 19.08 -31.96
C GLY A 336 -17.66 17.91 -32.90
N GLN A 337 -16.73 17.54 -33.77
CA GLN A 337 -16.90 16.37 -34.65
C GLN A 337 -17.00 15.07 -33.85
N TYR A 338 -16.15 14.90 -32.84
CA TYR A 338 -16.16 13.73 -31.97
C TYR A 338 -17.47 13.59 -31.18
N ASP A 339 -17.99 14.69 -30.63
CA ASP A 339 -19.28 14.69 -29.92
C ASP A 339 -20.42 14.29 -30.87
N THR A 340 -20.37 14.76 -32.12
CA THR A 340 -21.36 14.40 -33.13
C THR A 340 -21.29 12.91 -33.49
N GLU A 341 -20.08 12.36 -33.69
CA GLU A 341 -19.87 10.95 -33.99
C GLU A 341 -20.27 10.05 -32.82
N MET A 342 -19.91 10.43 -31.59
CA MET A 342 -20.30 9.71 -30.37
C MET A 342 -21.83 9.66 -30.22
N ASN A 343 -22.53 10.77 -30.49
CA ASN A 343 -23.98 10.80 -30.47
C ASN A 343 -24.62 9.85 -31.52
N VAL A 344 -24.05 9.75 -32.72
CA VAL A 344 -24.50 8.79 -33.74
C VAL A 344 -24.30 7.35 -33.26
N GLN A 345 -23.13 7.03 -32.69
CA GLN A 345 -22.85 5.69 -32.17
C GLN A 345 -23.74 5.32 -30.96
N VAL A 346 -24.10 6.30 -30.12
CA VAL A 346 -25.05 6.10 -29.02
C VAL A 346 -26.44 5.77 -29.55
N GLU A 347 -26.93 6.47 -30.57
CA GLU A 347 -28.24 6.17 -31.18
C GLU A 347 -28.25 4.81 -31.91
N GLU A 348 -27.17 4.44 -32.61
CA GLU A 348 -27.05 3.08 -33.17
C GLU A 348 -27.02 2.00 -32.10
N PHE A 349 -26.37 2.27 -30.96
CA PHE A 349 -26.33 1.34 -29.84
C PHE A 349 -27.72 1.17 -29.19
N LYS A 350 -28.45 2.28 -28.96
CA LYS A 350 -29.83 2.23 -28.46
C LYS A 350 -30.71 1.36 -29.36
N LYS A 351 -30.63 1.54 -30.68
CA LYS A 351 -31.37 0.73 -31.63
C LYS A 351 -31.04 -0.76 -31.53
N LYS A 352 -29.75 -1.11 -31.36
CA LYS A 352 -29.35 -2.52 -31.16
C LYS A 352 -29.85 -3.08 -29.83
N CYS A 353 -29.91 -2.28 -28.78
CA CYS A 353 -30.53 -2.67 -27.52
C CYS A 353 -32.02 -2.98 -27.71
N ASP A 354 -32.77 -2.10 -28.38
CA ASP A 354 -34.19 -2.32 -28.68
C ASP A 354 -34.43 -3.61 -29.48
N ASP A 355 -33.58 -3.89 -30.49
CA ASP A 355 -33.66 -5.12 -31.28
C ASP A 355 -33.35 -6.37 -30.42
N THR A 356 -32.41 -6.26 -29.47
CA THR A 356 -32.04 -7.36 -28.56
C THR A 356 -33.14 -7.62 -27.54
N ASP A 357 -33.81 -6.58 -27.03
CA ASP A 357 -34.93 -6.71 -26.10
C ASP A 357 -36.09 -7.49 -26.74
N TYR A 358 -36.36 -7.27 -28.04
CA TYR A 358 -37.35 -8.04 -28.79
C TYR A 358 -36.97 -9.54 -28.90
N GLU A 359 -35.69 -9.84 -29.11
CA GLU A 359 -35.21 -11.23 -29.12
C GLU A 359 -35.29 -11.90 -27.74
N ILE A 360 -34.99 -11.14 -26.66
CA ILE A 360 -35.13 -11.62 -25.29
C ILE A 360 -36.59 -11.93 -24.98
N GLU A 361 -37.54 -11.08 -25.37
CA GLU A 361 -38.98 -11.32 -25.19
C GLU A 361 -39.42 -12.60 -25.91
N ALA A 362 -38.97 -12.80 -27.14
CA ALA A 362 -39.24 -14.03 -27.90
C ALA A 362 -38.61 -15.29 -27.27
N LEU A 363 -37.47 -15.17 -26.58
CA LEU A 363 -36.85 -16.28 -25.84
C LEU A 363 -37.58 -16.56 -24.52
N MET A 364 -38.06 -15.55 -23.82
CA MET A 364 -38.87 -15.71 -22.61
C MET A 364 -40.17 -16.46 -22.90
N ASP A 365 -40.83 -16.18 -24.02
CA ASP A 365 -42.00 -16.93 -24.46
C ASP A 365 -41.69 -18.42 -24.69
N LYS A 366 -40.54 -18.73 -25.30
CA LYS A 366 -40.10 -20.13 -25.47
C LYS A 366 -39.75 -20.81 -24.14
N GLU A 367 -39.15 -20.08 -23.20
CA GLU A 367 -38.87 -20.58 -21.85
C GLU A 367 -40.16 -20.88 -21.09
N ARG A 368 -41.21 -20.07 -21.28
CA ARG A 368 -42.55 -20.35 -20.76
C ARG A 368 -43.14 -21.64 -21.31
N ASP A 369 -43.03 -21.86 -22.61
CA ASP A 369 -43.48 -23.10 -23.25
C ASP A 369 -42.71 -24.34 -22.75
N LEU A 370 -41.39 -24.22 -22.56
CA LEU A 370 -40.56 -25.29 -22.00
C LEU A 370 -40.91 -25.56 -20.53
N THR A 371 -41.24 -24.53 -19.76
CA THR A 371 -41.68 -24.67 -18.37
C THR A 371 -43.00 -25.43 -18.30
N ASN A 372 -43.97 -25.09 -19.17
CA ASN A 372 -45.22 -25.85 -19.28
C ASN A 372 -44.98 -27.33 -19.64
N LEU A 373 -44.03 -27.61 -20.55
CA LEU A 373 -43.66 -28.99 -20.90
C LEU A 373 -43.00 -29.72 -19.73
N ARG A 374 -42.12 -29.05 -18.98
CA ARG A 374 -41.46 -29.56 -17.79
C ARG A 374 -42.47 -29.91 -16.70
N ASP A 375 -43.45 -29.06 -16.46
CA ASP A 375 -44.49 -29.31 -15.45
C ASP A 375 -45.35 -30.52 -15.82
N ASN A 376 -45.69 -30.66 -17.11
CA ASN A 376 -46.39 -31.84 -17.62
C ASN A 376 -45.55 -33.13 -17.40
N LEU A 377 -44.24 -33.09 -17.64
CA LEU A 377 -43.34 -34.21 -17.37
C LEU A 377 -43.16 -34.47 -15.86
N GLY A 378 -43.16 -33.42 -15.04
CA GLY A 378 -43.14 -33.50 -13.59
C GLY A 378 -44.35 -34.25 -13.05
N GLY A 379 -45.55 -33.91 -13.54
CA GLY A 379 -46.78 -34.64 -13.22
C GLY A 379 -46.74 -36.10 -13.65
N LEU A 380 -46.16 -36.41 -14.82
CA LEU A 380 -45.96 -37.80 -15.26
C LEU A 380 -44.99 -38.55 -14.32
N THR A 381 -43.91 -37.91 -13.91
CA THR A 381 -42.89 -38.48 -13.02
C THR A 381 -43.44 -38.76 -11.63
N GLN A 382 -44.21 -37.82 -11.06
CA GLN A 382 -44.91 -38.02 -9.78
C GLN A 382 -45.87 -39.21 -9.86
N ASN A 383 -46.61 -39.37 -10.98
CA ASN A 383 -47.46 -40.54 -11.19
C ASN A 383 -46.67 -41.86 -11.21
N TYR A 384 -45.47 -41.88 -11.80
CA TYR A 384 -44.59 -43.05 -11.76
C TYR A 384 -44.02 -43.31 -10.36
N GLN A 385 -43.61 -42.27 -9.63
CA GLN A 385 -43.14 -42.38 -8.25
C GLN A 385 -44.24 -42.91 -7.33
N HIS A 386 -45.48 -42.45 -7.47
CA HIS A 386 -46.62 -42.97 -6.72
C HIS A 386 -46.87 -44.46 -6.99
N LYS A 387 -46.75 -44.88 -8.26
CA LYS A 387 -46.84 -46.30 -8.63
C LYS A 387 -45.70 -47.13 -8.02
N LEU A 388 -44.47 -46.62 -8.03
CA LEU A 388 -43.32 -47.29 -7.41
C LEU A 388 -43.44 -47.38 -5.89
N ALA A 389 -43.93 -46.32 -5.24
CA ALA A 389 -44.21 -46.31 -3.80
C ALA A 389 -45.26 -47.37 -3.45
N SER A 390 -46.37 -47.43 -4.21
CA SER A 390 -47.39 -48.45 -4.03
C SER A 390 -46.85 -49.89 -4.23
N ILE A 391 -45.95 -50.11 -5.19
CA ILE A 391 -45.29 -51.42 -5.36
C ILE A 391 -44.37 -51.72 -4.17
N THR A 392 -43.65 -50.73 -3.66
CA THR A 392 -42.73 -50.89 -2.53
C THR A 392 -43.48 -51.20 -1.24
N ASP A 393 -44.61 -50.54 -1.00
CA ASP A 393 -45.49 -50.81 0.14
C ASP A 393 -46.06 -52.23 0.04
N PHE A 394 -46.52 -52.64 -1.14
CA PHE A 394 -46.96 -54.03 -1.38
C PHE A 394 -45.85 -55.05 -1.10
N GLN A 395 -44.60 -54.75 -1.49
CA GLN A 395 -43.46 -55.62 -1.19
C GLN A 395 -43.13 -55.66 0.30
N LYS A 396 -43.22 -54.53 1.02
CA LYS A 396 -43.05 -54.49 2.48
C LYS A 396 -44.08 -55.35 3.19
N ASP A 397 -45.35 -55.22 2.84
CA ASP A 397 -46.43 -56.03 3.41
C ASP A 397 -46.17 -57.52 3.17
N THR A 398 -45.68 -57.88 1.97
CA THR A 398 -45.32 -59.26 1.64
C THR A 398 -44.15 -59.76 2.49
N ILE A 399 -43.11 -58.95 2.69
CA ILE A 399 -41.94 -59.29 3.51
C ILE A 399 -42.33 -59.43 4.98
N GLU A 400 -43.20 -58.56 5.49
CA GLU A 400 -43.68 -58.60 6.87
C GLU A 400 -44.50 -59.87 7.15
N ASN A 401 -45.39 -60.24 6.23
CA ASN A 401 -46.12 -61.51 6.28
C ASN A 401 -45.17 -62.72 6.31
N LEU A 402 -44.11 -62.72 5.48
CA LEU A 402 -43.10 -63.79 5.47
C LEU A 402 -42.28 -63.81 6.77
N ARG A 403 -41.97 -62.65 7.34
CA ARG A 403 -41.24 -62.56 8.63
C ARG A 403 -42.07 -63.13 9.77
N ASP A 404 -43.38 -62.85 9.81
CA ASP A 404 -44.28 -63.42 10.79
C ASP A 404 -44.39 -64.95 10.68
N GLU A 405 -44.38 -65.47 9.44
CA GLU A 405 -44.37 -66.91 9.20
C GLU A 405 -43.06 -67.57 9.65
N ILE A 406 -41.91 -66.94 9.39
CA ILE A 406 -40.60 -67.37 9.91
C ILE A 406 -40.61 -67.36 11.44
N GLY A 407 -41.15 -66.31 12.07
CA GLY A 407 -41.23 -66.21 13.54
C GLY A 407 -42.04 -67.35 14.17
N LYS A 408 -43.15 -67.77 13.53
CA LYS A 408 -43.91 -68.95 13.96
C LYS A 408 -43.08 -70.24 13.88
N LEU A 409 -42.34 -70.44 12.78
CA LEU A 409 -41.46 -71.60 12.61
C LEU A 409 -40.30 -71.61 13.61
N GLU A 410 -39.73 -70.45 13.94
CA GLU A 410 -38.70 -70.32 14.97
C GLU A 410 -39.25 -70.67 16.36
N GLN A 411 -40.48 -70.22 16.68
CA GLN A 411 -41.15 -70.56 17.93
C GLN A 411 -41.39 -72.08 18.04
N GLU A 412 -41.87 -72.72 16.97
CA GLU A 412 -42.00 -74.18 16.91
C GLU A 412 -40.65 -74.88 17.11
N THR A 413 -39.58 -74.37 16.48
CA THR A 413 -38.22 -74.91 16.61
C THR A 413 -37.71 -74.79 18.05
N THR A 414 -37.94 -73.66 18.73
CA THR A 414 -37.56 -73.49 20.14
C THR A 414 -38.34 -74.38 21.09
N SER A 415 -39.64 -74.58 20.84
CA SER A 415 -40.47 -75.54 21.59
C SER A 415 -39.92 -76.96 21.46
N LEU A 416 -39.57 -77.38 20.24
CA LEU A 416 -38.95 -78.69 19.99
C LEU A 416 -37.59 -78.83 20.66
N LYS A 417 -36.75 -77.79 20.68
CA LYS A 417 -35.46 -77.82 21.41
C LYS A 417 -35.66 -77.98 22.91
N SER A 418 -36.60 -77.24 23.51
CA SER A 418 -36.90 -77.38 24.94
C SER A 418 -37.34 -78.80 25.29
N GLN A 419 -38.12 -79.45 24.43
CA GLN A 419 -38.52 -80.86 24.61
C GLN A 419 -37.33 -81.83 24.51
N ILE A 420 -36.31 -81.49 23.72
CA ILE A 420 -35.07 -82.28 23.63
C ILE A 420 -34.23 -82.09 24.89
N ASP A 421 -34.02 -80.84 25.33
CA ASP A 421 -33.23 -80.52 26.52
C ASP A 421 -33.85 -81.15 27.77
N GLU A 422 -35.18 -81.16 27.89
CA GLU A 422 -35.89 -81.82 29.00
C GLU A 422 -35.56 -83.33 29.05
N ARG A 423 -35.58 -84.01 27.89
CA ARG A 423 -35.17 -85.42 27.80
C ARG A 423 -33.68 -85.66 28.10
N GLU A 424 -32.80 -84.72 27.74
CA GLU A 424 -31.37 -84.80 28.06
C GLU A 424 -31.10 -84.60 29.57
N THR A 425 -31.90 -83.77 30.25
CA THR A 425 -31.80 -83.59 31.70
C THR A 425 -32.32 -84.80 32.47
N GLU A 426 -33.39 -85.44 32.01
CA GLU A 426 -33.90 -86.70 32.59
C GLU A 426 -32.85 -87.82 32.50
N THR A 427 -32.19 -87.96 31.35
CA THR A 427 -31.12 -88.96 31.14
C THR A 427 -29.82 -88.62 31.90
N SER A 428 -29.50 -87.35 32.10
CA SER A 428 -28.35 -86.91 32.92
C SER A 428 -28.60 -87.07 34.43
N ALA A 429 -29.83 -86.86 34.90
CA ALA A 429 -30.20 -87.08 36.31
C ALA A 429 -30.14 -88.58 36.67
N GLU A 430 -30.56 -89.47 35.78
CA GLU A 430 -30.35 -90.92 35.93
C GLU A 430 -28.86 -91.28 36.02
N SER A 431 -27.99 -90.56 35.29
CA SER A 431 -26.54 -90.77 35.32
C SER A 431 -25.85 -90.24 36.59
N LEU A 432 -26.35 -89.14 37.18
CA LEU A 432 -25.82 -88.52 38.41
C LEU A 432 -26.23 -89.26 39.70
N ALA A 433 -27.39 -89.94 39.70
CA ALA A 433 -27.80 -90.83 40.79
C ALA A 433 -26.89 -92.07 40.89
N ILE A 434 -26.22 -92.47 39.81
CA ILE A 434 -25.24 -93.56 39.80
C ILE A 434 -23.90 -93.11 40.41
N LEU A 435 -23.55 -91.82 40.34
CA LEU A 435 -22.25 -91.26 40.79
C LEU A 435 -22.21 -90.82 42.27
N THR A 436 -23.35 -90.51 42.89
CA THR A 436 -23.43 -90.13 44.32
C THR A 436 -23.26 -91.29 45.31
N LYS A 437 -23.04 -92.52 44.82
CA LYS A 437 -22.68 -93.70 45.65
C LYS A 437 -21.18 -93.85 45.95
N LYS A 438 -20.31 -92.90 45.59
CA LYS A 438 -18.88 -92.92 45.94
C LYS A 438 -18.50 -91.75 46.87
N ASN A 439 -18.33 -92.08 48.14
CA ASN A 439 -17.75 -91.28 49.21
C ASN A 439 -16.43 -90.60 48.82
N ILE A 440 -16.36 -89.27 48.92
CA ILE A 440 -15.14 -88.52 49.21
C ILE A 440 -15.52 -87.44 50.23
N LYS A 441 -15.50 -87.81 51.51
CA LYS A 441 -15.25 -86.88 52.62
C LYS A 441 -13.74 -86.87 52.85
N ASP A 442 -13.23 -85.74 53.32
CA ASP A 442 -11.87 -85.50 53.81
C ASP A 442 -10.99 -84.66 52.86
N ASP A 443 -11.28 -83.36 52.74
CA ASP A 443 -10.26 -82.34 52.45
C ASP A 443 -10.52 -81.03 53.25
N PRO A 444 -9.72 -80.74 54.30
CA PRO A 444 -9.87 -79.56 55.17
C PRO A 444 -9.33 -78.25 54.58
N ALA A 445 -8.86 -78.22 53.32
CA ALA A 445 -8.32 -77.01 52.69
C ALA A 445 -9.39 -75.99 52.23
N LEU A 446 -10.68 -76.36 52.22
CA LEU A 446 -11.78 -75.51 51.73
C LEU A 446 -12.45 -74.66 52.82
N GLU A 447 -12.18 -74.91 54.10
CA GLU A 447 -12.82 -74.20 55.23
C GLU A 447 -12.09 -72.90 55.61
N GLY A 448 -10.79 -72.77 55.29
CA GLY A 448 -10.00 -71.56 55.56
C GLY A 448 -10.32 -70.37 54.64
N ILE A 449 -10.69 -70.63 53.38
CA ILE A 449 -10.96 -69.58 52.38
C ILE A 449 -12.27 -68.84 52.67
N LEU A 450 -13.21 -69.48 53.38
CA LEU A 450 -14.52 -68.90 53.68
C LEU A 450 -14.49 -67.92 54.87
N ASN A 451 -13.52 -68.05 55.78
CA ASN A 451 -13.44 -67.20 56.98
C ASN A 451 -12.65 -65.89 56.78
N ASP A 452 -11.69 -65.86 55.84
CA ASP A 452 -10.92 -64.64 55.54
C ASP A 452 -11.76 -63.57 54.81
N PHE A 453 -12.79 -63.99 54.08
CA PHE A 453 -13.69 -63.08 53.36
C PHE A 453 -14.62 -62.26 54.28
N VAL A 454 -14.93 -62.76 55.49
CA VAL A 454 -15.88 -62.13 56.41
C VAL A 454 -15.24 -61.05 57.29
N THR A 455 -13.93 -61.15 57.56
CA THR A 455 -13.21 -60.25 58.48
C THR A 455 -12.88 -58.90 57.83
N ALA A 456 -12.53 -58.89 56.54
CA ALA A 456 -12.17 -57.67 55.80
C ALA A 456 -13.33 -56.66 55.63
N HIS A 457 -14.58 -57.11 55.79
CA HIS A 457 -15.75 -56.25 55.55
C HIS A 457 -16.19 -55.44 56.78
N LYS A 458 -15.67 -55.74 57.99
CA LYS A 458 -16.04 -55.05 59.24
C LYS A 458 -15.15 -53.85 59.59
N GLU A 459 -13.89 -53.82 59.15
CA GLU A 459 -12.94 -52.76 59.52
C GLU A 459 -13.14 -51.45 58.74
N ARG A 460 -13.81 -51.49 57.58
CA ARG A 460 -14.05 -50.30 56.75
C ARG A 460 -15.11 -49.33 57.27
N LYS A 461 -15.87 -49.69 58.31
CA LYS A 461 -17.01 -48.89 58.83
C LYS A 461 -16.66 -47.99 60.02
N ASN A 462 -15.50 -48.20 60.68
CA ASN A 462 -15.18 -47.53 61.94
C ASN A 462 -14.22 -46.32 61.82
N VAL A 463 -13.95 -45.82 60.60
CA VAL A 463 -12.95 -44.74 60.36
C VAL A 463 -13.60 -43.41 59.94
N GLN A 464 -14.94 -43.28 59.99
CA GLN A 464 -15.63 -42.12 59.45
C GLN A 464 -16.29 -41.19 60.49
N ASP A 465 -16.22 -41.49 61.80
CA ASP A 465 -17.03 -40.79 62.82
C ASP A 465 -16.26 -39.93 63.86
N ASP A 466 -14.94 -39.74 63.79
CA ASP A 466 -14.17 -39.03 64.85
C ASP A 466 -13.35 -37.81 64.36
N ALA A 467 -14.01 -36.74 63.90
CA ALA A 467 -13.31 -35.48 63.59
C ALA A 467 -14.12 -34.19 63.80
N GLU A 468 -14.77 -34.00 64.95
CA GLU A 468 -15.25 -32.68 65.39
C GLU A 468 -15.06 -32.51 66.90
N ASN A 469 -14.01 -31.77 67.32
CA ASN A 469 -13.97 -30.91 68.52
C ASN A 469 -12.54 -30.43 68.84
N VAL A 470 -12.29 -29.12 68.74
CA VAL A 470 -11.30 -28.43 69.61
C VAL A 470 -11.78 -26.99 69.92
N PRO A 471 -11.66 -26.48 71.18
CA PRO A 471 -12.34 -25.29 71.68
C PRO A 471 -11.48 -24.01 71.80
N GLU A 472 -12.17 -22.86 71.66
CA GLU A 472 -12.11 -21.61 72.45
C GLU A 472 -10.88 -21.30 73.34
N GLU A 473 -9.81 -20.69 72.79
CA GLU A 473 -8.85 -19.90 73.61
C GLU A 473 -7.95 -18.95 72.76
N TRP A 474 -8.50 -17.89 72.14
CA TRP A 474 -7.69 -17.00 71.26
C TRP A 474 -8.06 -15.51 71.33
N MET A 475 -7.93 -14.87 72.50
CA MET A 475 -8.20 -13.42 72.69
C MET A 475 -6.94 -12.54 72.88
N GLU A 476 -5.72 -13.10 72.91
CA GLU A 476 -4.47 -12.31 73.03
C GLU A 476 -3.84 -11.93 71.67
N GLY A 477 -4.41 -12.38 70.53
CA GLY A 477 -3.86 -12.14 69.19
C GLY A 477 -4.08 -10.72 68.63
N HIS A 478 -5.02 -9.94 69.17
CA HIS A 478 -5.59 -8.77 68.49
C HIS A 478 -4.66 -7.55 68.30
N LYS A 479 -3.48 -7.48 68.95
CA LYS A 479 -2.46 -6.45 68.66
C LYS A 479 -1.49 -6.84 67.53
N GLY A 480 -1.26 -8.13 67.30
CA GLY A 480 -0.57 -8.62 66.09
C GLY A 480 -1.44 -8.45 64.84
N TYR A 481 -2.75 -8.63 65.00
CA TYR A 481 -3.72 -8.49 63.91
C TYR A 481 -3.73 -7.11 63.25
N ALA A 482 -3.51 -6.00 63.97
CA ALA A 482 -3.55 -4.67 63.35
C ALA A 482 -2.31 -4.35 62.48
N LYS A 483 -1.12 -4.83 62.87
CA LYS A 483 0.11 -4.67 62.07
C LYS A 483 0.15 -5.66 60.91
N ASN A 484 -0.33 -6.88 61.14
CA ASN A 484 -0.53 -7.86 60.08
C ASN A 484 -1.59 -7.36 59.08
N ALA A 485 -2.73 -6.83 59.53
CA ALA A 485 -3.76 -6.29 58.64
C ALA A 485 -3.28 -5.14 57.75
N LEU A 486 -2.34 -4.31 58.22
CA LEU A 486 -1.76 -3.24 57.39
C LEU A 486 -0.79 -3.79 56.33
N SER A 487 0.10 -4.71 56.72
CA SER A 487 0.99 -5.42 55.79
C SER A 487 0.20 -6.30 54.81
N GLU A 488 -0.92 -6.85 55.25
CA GLU A 488 -1.83 -7.69 54.48
C GLU A 488 -2.67 -6.83 53.53
N ALA A 489 -3.04 -5.61 53.90
CA ALA A 489 -3.65 -4.63 52.99
C ALA A 489 -2.68 -4.14 51.90
N GLU A 490 -1.40 -3.90 52.23
CA GLU A 490 -0.36 -3.57 51.24
C GLU A 490 -0.08 -4.76 50.31
N SER A 491 0.05 -5.97 50.87
CA SER A 491 0.15 -7.20 50.09
C SER A 491 -1.09 -7.45 49.22
N GLN A 492 -2.30 -7.12 49.69
CA GLN A 492 -3.54 -7.22 48.91
C GLN A 492 -3.58 -6.20 47.76
N LYS A 493 -3.01 -5.01 47.96
CA LYS A 493 -2.90 -3.99 46.91
C LYS A 493 -1.89 -4.41 45.83
N GLU A 494 -0.74 -4.94 46.22
CA GLU A 494 0.23 -5.53 45.28
C GLU A 494 -0.36 -6.75 44.57
N GLN A 495 -1.08 -7.61 45.29
CA GLN A 495 -1.76 -8.77 44.72
C GLN A 495 -2.88 -8.35 43.76
N SER A 496 -3.60 -7.27 44.04
CA SER A 496 -4.60 -6.70 43.14
C SER A 496 -3.95 -6.11 41.89
N SER A 497 -2.81 -5.43 42.01
CA SER A 497 -2.05 -4.96 40.84
C SER A 497 -1.47 -6.11 40.01
N ALA A 498 -0.98 -7.17 40.65
CA ALA A 498 -0.51 -8.38 39.98
C ALA A 498 -1.67 -9.10 39.27
N ASN A 499 -2.84 -9.19 39.91
CA ASN A 499 -4.05 -9.77 39.33
C ASN A 499 -4.54 -8.98 38.11
N HIS A 500 -4.44 -7.64 38.13
CA HIS A 500 -4.75 -6.83 36.95
C HIS A 500 -3.78 -7.12 35.80
N ARG A 501 -2.47 -7.18 36.05
CA ARG A 501 -1.49 -7.55 35.01
C ARG A 501 -1.73 -8.96 34.46
N ILE A 502 -2.05 -9.92 35.33
CA ILE A 502 -2.39 -11.28 34.91
C ILE A 502 -3.64 -11.25 34.03
N LYS A 503 -4.66 -10.47 34.40
CA LYS A 503 -5.86 -10.31 33.59
C LYS A 503 -5.55 -9.71 32.22
N ASP A 504 -4.76 -8.65 32.15
CA ASP A 504 -4.37 -8.02 30.87
C ASP A 504 -3.60 -9.01 29.96
N ILE A 505 -2.73 -9.84 30.54
CA ILE A 505 -2.00 -10.88 29.81
C ILE A 505 -2.96 -11.98 29.33
N LEU A 506 -3.92 -12.39 30.16
CA LEU A 506 -4.94 -13.37 29.77
C LEU A 506 -5.82 -12.83 28.63
N ASP A 507 -6.23 -11.57 28.69
CA ASP A 507 -7.01 -10.93 27.63
C ASP A 507 -6.20 -10.85 26.32
N GLN A 508 -4.90 -10.54 26.38
CA GLN A 508 -4.00 -10.60 25.20
C GLN A 508 -3.86 -12.02 24.63
N ILE A 509 -3.75 -13.04 25.48
CA ILE A 509 -3.70 -14.44 25.06
C ILE A 509 -5.02 -14.85 24.40
N HIS A 510 -6.16 -14.45 24.96
CA HIS A 510 -7.47 -14.71 24.38
C HIS A 510 -7.62 -14.08 23.00
N GLN A 511 -7.21 -12.82 22.83
CA GLN A 511 -7.21 -12.15 21.53
C GLN A 511 -6.31 -12.86 20.52
N SER A 512 -5.09 -13.23 20.91
CA SER A 512 -4.17 -13.95 20.03
C SER A 512 -4.70 -15.33 19.62
N ASN A 513 -5.42 -16.02 20.51
CA ASN A 513 -6.03 -17.30 20.17
C ASN A 513 -7.20 -17.12 19.18
N GLU A 514 -8.02 -16.09 19.33
CA GLU A 514 -9.07 -15.76 18.38
C GLU A 514 -8.50 -15.46 16.98
N ASP A 515 -7.39 -14.72 16.91
CA ASP A 515 -6.71 -14.42 15.65
C ASP A 515 -6.11 -15.69 15.00
N ILE A 516 -5.57 -16.62 15.79
CA ILE A 516 -5.09 -17.93 15.30
C ILE A 516 -6.25 -18.77 14.77
N GLU A 517 -7.40 -18.80 15.46
CA GLU A 517 -8.59 -19.53 14.99
C GLU A 517 -9.11 -18.97 13.66
N LYS A 518 -9.11 -17.64 13.48
CA LYS A 518 -9.43 -17.00 12.19
C LYS A 518 -8.46 -17.42 11.09
N LEU A 519 -7.16 -17.38 11.35
CA LEU A 519 -6.14 -17.81 10.38
C LEU A 519 -6.26 -19.29 9.99
N LEU A 520 -6.60 -20.17 10.95
CA LEU A 520 -6.84 -21.58 10.68
C LEU A 520 -8.10 -21.79 9.81
N ALA A 521 -9.16 -21.04 10.07
CA ALA A 521 -10.37 -21.08 9.24
C ALA A 521 -10.10 -20.61 7.80
N ASP A 522 -9.30 -19.56 7.63
CA ASP A 522 -8.88 -19.06 6.31
C ASP A 522 -7.99 -20.08 5.57
N LEU A 523 -7.05 -20.73 6.25
CA LEU A 523 -6.23 -21.79 5.65
C LEU A 523 -7.09 -22.98 5.18
N GLN A 524 -8.06 -23.42 5.98
CA GLN A 524 -8.99 -24.48 5.59
C GLN A 524 -9.89 -24.06 4.42
N ARG A 525 -10.23 -22.78 4.30
CA ARG A 525 -10.95 -22.26 3.14
C ARG A 525 -10.08 -22.31 1.88
N ILE A 526 -8.82 -21.87 1.96
CA ILE A 526 -7.86 -21.92 0.84
C ILE A 526 -7.63 -23.36 0.39
N GLU A 527 -7.51 -24.31 1.31
CA GLU A 527 -7.29 -25.71 0.98
C GLU A 527 -8.51 -26.34 0.27
N ARG A 528 -9.73 -25.99 0.70
CA ARG A 528 -10.97 -26.37 -0.01
C ARG A 528 -11.03 -25.77 -1.42
N GLU A 529 -10.69 -24.49 -1.57
CA GLU A 529 -10.63 -23.83 -2.87
C GLU A 529 -9.58 -24.47 -3.80
N ARG A 530 -8.44 -24.90 -3.24
CA ARG A 530 -7.41 -25.64 -3.99
C ARG A 530 -7.92 -27.00 -4.47
N GLY A 531 -8.58 -27.76 -3.60
CA GLY A 531 -9.19 -29.05 -3.97
C GLY A 531 -10.29 -28.90 -5.04
N LEU A 532 -11.11 -27.85 -4.96
CA LEU A 532 -12.09 -27.53 -6.00
C LEU A 532 -11.45 -27.16 -7.33
N ASN A 533 -10.34 -26.40 -7.32
CA ASN A 533 -9.61 -26.08 -8.54
C ASN A 533 -8.96 -27.31 -9.17
N GLU A 534 -8.41 -28.22 -8.37
CA GLU A 534 -7.86 -29.49 -8.86
C GLU A 534 -8.96 -30.36 -9.48
N HIS A 535 -10.12 -30.48 -8.81
CA HIS A 535 -11.27 -31.18 -9.38
C HIS A 535 -11.76 -30.55 -10.69
N ARG A 536 -11.79 -29.22 -10.78
CA ARG A 536 -12.16 -28.51 -12.01
C ARG A 536 -11.17 -28.77 -13.14
N ASN A 537 -9.87 -28.82 -12.84
CA ASN A 537 -8.84 -29.14 -13.82
C ASN A 537 -8.96 -30.59 -14.32
N ASN A 538 -9.22 -31.53 -13.42
CA ASN A 538 -9.46 -32.92 -13.78
C ASN A 538 -10.71 -33.05 -14.66
N LEU A 539 -11.82 -32.38 -14.31
CA LEU A 539 -13.03 -32.37 -15.13
C LEU A 539 -12.78 -31.78 -16.52
N HIS A 540 -11.98 -30.70 -16.63
CA HIS A 540 -11.59 -30.16 -17.92
C HIS A 540 -10.74 -31.14 -18.74
N GLN A 541 -9.85 -31.89 -18.10
CA GLN A 541 -9.06 -32.91 -18.76
C GLN A 541 -9.95 -34.06 -19.23
N ASP A 542 -10.83 -34.59 -18.37
CA ASP A 542 -11.76 -35.68 -18.71
C ASP A 542 -12.67 -35.28 -19.88
N MET A 543 -13.24 -34.06 -19.85
CA MET A 543 -14.05 -33.55 -20.96
C MET A 543 -13.23 -33.41 -22.26
N SER A 544 -11.96 -33.02 -22.16
CA SER A 544 -11.09 -32.92 -23.33
C SER A 544 -10.74 -34.29 -23.92
N GLU A 545 -10.56 -35.30 -23.08
CA GLU A 545 -10.33 -36.69 -23.47
C GLU A 545 -11.61 -37.27 -24.13
N ASP A 546 -12.79 -37.07 -23.53
CA ASP A 546 -14.07 -37.50 -24.09
C ASP A 546 -14.35 -36.86 -25.47
N LEU A 547 -14.05 -35.57 -25.64
CA LEU A 547 -14.18 -34.90 -26.94
C LEU A 547 -13.20 -35.46 -27.98
N ALA A 548 -11.98 -35.81 -27.58
CA ALA A 548 -11.01 -36.44 -28.47
C ALA A 548 -11.48 -37.84 -28.91
N ASP A 549 -12.08 -38.62 -28.01
CA ASP A 549 -12.64 -39.93 -28.30
C ASP A 549 -13.86 -39.87 -29.23
N ILE A 550 -14.78 -38.93 -28.99
CA ILE A 550 -15.93 -38.69 -29.88
C ILE A 550 -15.44 -38.34 -31.29
N ARG A 551 -14.43 -37.49 -31.39
CA ARG A 551 -13.81 -37.12 -32.66
C ARG A 551 -13.20 -38.34 -33.37
N ALA A 552 -12.38 -39.12 -32.67
CA ALA A 552 -11.75 -40.31 -33.24
C ALA A 552 -12.79 -41.31 -33.74
N ARG A 553 -13.91 -41.46 -33.03
CA ARG A 553 -15.03 -42.33 -33.44
C ARG A 553 -15.74 -41.80 -34.68
N LEU A 554 -16.01 -40.50 -34.77
CA LEU A 554 -16.62 -39.89 -35.96
C LEU A 554 -15.72 -40.03 -37.19
N GLU A 555 -14.42 -39.78 -37.04
CA GLU A 555 -13.43 -39.97 -38.11
C GLU A 555 -13.38 -41.43 -38.58
N TYR A 556 -13.43 -42.39 -37.64
CA TYR A 556 -13.49 -43.81 -37.95
C TYR A 556 -14.77 -44.22 -38.71
N GLU A 557 -15.95 -43.76 -38.26
CA GLU A 557 -17.22 -44.07 -38.95
C GLU A 557 -17.27 -43.47 -40.36
N LEU A 558 -16.74 -42.25 -40.54
CA LEU A 558 -16.61 -41.63 -41.86
C LEU A 558 -15.63 -42.41 -42.76
N ALA A 559 -14.51 -42.91 -42.21
CA ALA A 559 -13.56 -43.72 -42.97
C ALA A 559 -14.15 -45.07 -43.39
N GLN A 560 -14.95 -45.71 -42.53
CA GLN A 560 -15.65 -46.95 -42.86
C GLN A 560 -16.68 -46.75 -43.98
N LYS A 561 -17.48 -45.67 -43.93
CA LYS A 561 -18.46 -45.36 -44.99
C LYS A 561 -17.79 -45.08 -46.33
N GLU A 562 -16.70 -44.32 -46.33
CA GLU A 562 -15.93 -44.03 -47.54
C GLU A 562 -15.35 -45.31 -48.15
N LYS A 563 -14.76 -46.19 -47.33
CA LYS A 563 -14.26 -47.49 -47.78
C LYS A 563 -15.35 -48.33 -48.44
N LEU A 564 -16.54 -48.41 -47.82
CA LEU A 564 -17.68 -49.19 -48.33
C LEU A 564 -18.21 -48.61 -49.66
N LEU A 565 -18.21 -47.29 -49.81
CA LEU A 565 -18.56 -46.64 -51.07
C LEU A 565 -17.54 -46.89 -52.18
N ILE A 566 -16.24 -46.88 -51.87
CA ILE A 566 -15.18 -47.24 -52.81
C ILE A 566 -15.37 -48.68 -53.29
N GLU A 567 -15.58 -49.62 -52.36
CA GLU A 567 -15.85 -51.02 -52.67
C GLU A 567 -17.10 -51.17 -53.56
N LEU A 568 -18.21 -50.48 -53.25
CA LEU A 568 -19.41 -50.50 -54.09
C LEU A 568 -19.18 -49.87 -55.48
N GLY A 569 -18.35 -48.84 -55.56
CA GLY A 569 -17.99 -48.15 -56.81
C GLY A 569 -17.23 -49.04 -57.80
N GLU A 570 -16.47 -50.02 -57.31
CA GLU A 570 -15.79 -51.01 -58.14
C GLU A 570 -16.76 -51.94 -58.89
N TYR A 571 -17.94 -52.22 -58.31
CA TYR A 571 -18.96 -53.09 -58.90
C TYR A 571 -20.06 -52.34 -59.67
N ALA A 572 -20.21 -51.04 -59.42
CA ALA A 572 -21.21 -50.21 -60.08
C ALA A 572 -20.82 -49.85 -61.53
N THR A 573 -21.80 -49.83 -62.44
CA THR A 573 -21.63 -49.38 -63.83
C THR A 573 -22.73 -48.37 -64.21
N GLY A 574 -22.43 -47.46 -65.14
CA GLY A 574 -23.38 -46.44 -65.62
C GLY A 574 -23.79 -45.43 -64.54
N GLU A 575 -25.07 -45.07 -64.50
CA GLU A 575 -25.64 -44.04 -63.60
C GLU A 575 -25.38 -44.30 -62.11
N LEU A 576 -25.33 -45.56 -61.68
CA LEU A 576 -25.08 -45.89 -60.27
C LEU A 576 -23.67 -45.46 -59.83
N ARG A 577 -22.69 -45.52 -60.75
CA ARG A 577 -21.32 -45.09 -60.46
C ARG A 577 -21.23 -43.58 -60.30
N GLU A 578 -21.93 -42.83 -61.15
CA GLU A 578 -22.03 -41.37 -61.03
C GLU A 578 -22.68 -40.96 -59.69
N GLN A 579 -23.71 -41.70 -59.23
CA GLN A 579 -24.31 -41.46 -57.91
C GLN A 579 -23.34 -41.75 -56.76
N ILE A 580 -22.52 -42.80 -56.85
CA ILE A 580 -21.50 -43.11 -55.84
C ILE A 580 -20.41 -42.04 -55.81
N ASP A 581 -19.93 -41.59 -56.97
CA ASP A 581 -18.92 -40.53 -57.07
C ASP A 581 -19.45 -39.19 -56.51
N LEU A 582 -20.73 -38.88 -56.75
CA LEU A 582 -21.38 -37.71 -56.15
C LEU A 582 -21.46 -37.84 -54.61
N LEU A 583 -21.83 -39.01 -54.08
CA LEU A 583 -21.87 -39.25 -52.63
C LEU A 583 -20.47 -39.16 -51.99
N LEU A 584 -19.44 -39.65 -52.65
CA LEU A 584 -18.04 -39.51 -52.20
C LEU A 584 -17.63 -38.04 -52.13
N THR A 585 -18.01 -37.24 -53.13
CA THR A 585 -17.75 -35.80 -53.15
C THR A 585 -18.46 -35.09 -52.00
N GLN A 586 -19.74 -35.41 -51.75
CA GLN A 586 -20.49 -34.87 -50.60
C GLN A 586 -19.88 -35.24 -49.24
N ILE A 587 -19.35 -36.46 -49.10
CA ILE A 587 -18.64 -36.88 -47.88
C ILE A 587 -17.34 -36.08 -47.69
N GLN A 588 -16.61 -35.81 -48.77
CA GLN A 588 -15.39 -34.99 -48.71
C GLN A 588 -15.70 -33.55 -48.32
N GLU A 589 -16.71 -32.93 -48.94
CA GLU A 589 -17.18 -31.57 -48.59
C GLU A 589 -17.61 -31.49 -47.12
N LEU A 590 -18.37 -32.49 -46.63
CA LEU A 590 -18.77 -32.55 -45.21
C LEU A 590 -17.56 -32.69 -44.27
N ARG A 591 -16.51 -33.44 -44.65
CA ARG A 591 -15.28 -33.55 -43.85
C ARG A 591 -14.50 -32.24 -43.79
N GLU A 592 -14.44 -31.51 -44.90
CA GLU A 592 -13.79 -30.20 -44.95
C GLU A 592 -14.56 -29.18 -44.11
N PHE A 593 -15.89 -29.14 -44.24
CA PHE A 593 -16.76 -28.31 -43.42
C PHE A 593 -16.61 -28.58 -41.91
N LEU A 594 -16.59 -29.86 -41.50
CA LEU A 594 -16.39 -30.23 -40.09
C LEU A 594 -14.99 -29.85 -39.59
N ARG A 595 -13.96 -30.01 -40.42
CA ARG A 595 -12.59 -29.59 -40.08
C ARG A 595 -12.47 -28.07 -39.93
N GLU A 596 -13.11 -27.32 -40.82
CA GLU A 596 -13.15 -25.86 -40.74
C GLU A 596 -13.86 -25.39 -39.48
N LYS A 597 -15.05 -25.94 -39.19
CA LYS A 597 -15.81 -25.60 -37.96
C LYS A 597 -15.04 -25.94 -36.69
N TRP A 598 -14.37 -27.08 -36.66
CA TRP A 598 -13.51 -27.45 -35.54
C TRP A 598 -12.32 -26.50 -35.39
N SER A 599 -11.67 -26.14 -36.50
CA SER A 599 -10.56 -25.18 -36.49
C SER A 599 -11.01 -23.80 -35.99
N GLN A 600 -12.20 -23.35 -36.38
CA GLN A 600 -12.79 -22.10 -35.88
C GLN A 600 -13.00 -22.15 -34.37
N GLN A 601 -13.61 -23.23 -33.85
CA GLN A 601 -13.82 -23.40 -32.41
C GLN A 601 -12.51 -23.50 -31.62
N GLN A 602 -11.48 -24.16 -32.17
CA GLN A 602 -10.16 -24.21 -31.54
C GLN A 602 -9.48 -22.83 -31.48
N ALA A 603 -9.63 -22.02 -32.55
CA ALA A 603 -9.13 -20.65 -32.56
C ALA A 603 -9.86 -19.78 -31.52
N GLU A 604 -11.19 -19.90 -31.40
CA GLU A 604 -11.97 -19.20 -30.37
C GLU A 604 -11.57 -19.61 -28.95
N ILE A 605 -11.37 -20.91 -28.70
CA ILE A 605 -10.89 -21.41 -27.39
C ILE A 605 -9.51 -20.84 -27.06
N GLU A 606 -8.61 -20.78 -28.04
CA GLU A 606 -7.26 -20.27 -27.82
C GLU A 606 -7.24 -18.75 -27.58
N ASP A 607 -8.08 -17.99 -28.28
CA ASP A 607 -8.26 -16.56 -28.01
C ASP A 607 -8.78 -16.31 -26.59
N ILE A 608 -9.79 -17.07 -26.15
CA ILE A 608 -10.29 -17.00 -24.77
C ILE A 608 -9.19 -17.36 -23.75
N ARG A 609 -8.33 -18.34 -24.05
CA ARG A 609 -7.19 -18.68 -23.18
C ARG A 609 -6.20 -17.55 -23.06
N ILE A 610 -5.86 -16.89 -24.18
CA ILE A 610 -4.99 -15.72 -24.21
C ILE A 610 -5.59 -14.59 -23.37
N GLN A 611 -6.89 -14.31 -23.51
CA GLN A 611 -7.58 -13.30 -22.70
C GLN A 611 -7.57 -13.64 -21.19
N ILE A 612 -7.81 -14.90 -20.82
CA ILE A 612 -7.73 -15.35 -19.42
C ILE A 612 -6.31 -15.15 -18.87
N GLU A 613 -5.27 -15.45 -19.64
CA GLU A 613 -3.90 -15.29 -19.18
C GLU A 613 -3.51 -13.80 -19.06
N ALA A 614 -3.96 -12.96 -20.00
CA ALA A 614 -3.81 -11.51 -19.88
C ALA A 614 -4.46 -10.97 -18.59
N HIS A 615 -5.69 -11.38 -18.29
CA HIS A 615 -6.37 -11.00 -17.04
C HIS A 615 -5.67 -11.52 -15.79
N ARG A 616 -5.07 -12.72 -15.84
CA ARG A 616 -4.26 -13.25 -14.72
C ARG A 616 -3.02 -12.41 -14.48
N VAL A 617 -2.35 -11.94 -15.53
CA VAL A 617 -1.19 -11.04 -15.40
C VAL A 617 -1.61 -9.71 -14.78
N THR A 618 -2.70 -9.11 -15.26
CA THR A 618 -3.26 -7.86 -14.67
C THR A 618 -3.63 -8.05 -13.20
N LEU A 619 -4.27 -9.18 -12.85
CA LEU A 619 -4.63 -9.48 -11.47
C LEU A 619 -3.39 -9.63 -10.56
N LYS A 620 -2.33 -10.30 -11.03
CA LYS A 620 -1.06 -10.40 -10.30
C LYS A 620 -0.45 -9.03 -10.06
N LYS A 621 -0.50 -8.13 -11.06
CA LYS A 621 -0.03 -6.75 -10.94
C LYS A 621 -0.80 -6.00 -9.84
N ILE A 622 -2.14 -6.01 -9.88
CA ILE A 622 -3.00 -5.37 -8.87
C ILE A 622 -2.72 -5.93 -7.46
N ILE A 623 -2.56 -7.25 -7.32
CA ILE A 623 -2.22 -7.87 -6.03
C ILE A 623 -0.87 -7.36 -5.51
N SER A 624 0.15 -7.27 -6.37
CA SER A 624 1.46 -6.75 -5.98
C SER A 624 1.42 -5.27 -5.59
N GLU A 625 0.64 -4.45 -6.29
CA GLU A 625 0.43 -3.03 -5.98
C GLU A 625 -0.31 -2.87 -4.65
N SER A 626 -1.36 -3.67 -4.41
CA SER A 626 -2.07 -3.70 -3.13
C SER A 626 -1.17 -4.09 -1.96
N TYR A 627 -0.26 -5.05 -2.16
CA TYR A 627 0.72 -5.42 -1.14
C TYR A 627 1.69 -4.28 -0.84
N ASN A 628 2.21 -3.60 -1.87
CA ASN A 628 3.09 -2.44 -1.70
C ASN A 628 2.39 -1.29 -0.95
N LEU A 629 1.12 -1.02 -1.28
CA LEU A 629 0.32 -0.01 -0.58
C LEU A 629 0.11 -0.38 0.90
N LYS A 630 -0.16 -1.65 1.22
CA LYS A 630 -0.27 -2.11 2.62
C LYS A 630 1.02 -1.90 3.40
N VAL A 631 2.17 -2.16 2.78
CA VAL A 631 3.48 -1.90 3.41
C VAL A 631 3.66 -0.41 3.69
N LEU A 632 3.33 0.46 2.74
CA LEU A 632 3.40 1.92 2.93
C LEU A 632 2.48 2.41 4.05
N ILE A 633 1.26 1.90 4.15
CA ILE A 633 0.34 2.24 5.25
C ILE A 633 0.93 1.84 6.60
N ILE A 634 1.49 0.63 6.72
CA ILE A 634 2.13 0.17 7.96
C ILE A 634 3.33 1.06 8.34
N GLU A 635 4.15 1.46 7.37
CA GLU A 635 5.27 2.37 7.60
C GLU A 635 4.80 3.76 8.06
N GLU A 636 3.72 4.28 7.48
CA GLU A 636 3.11 5.55 7.86
C GLU A 636 2.47 5.50 9.26
N GLU A 637 1.77 4.42 9.59
CA GLU A 637 1.25 4.17 10.95
C GLU A 637 2.37 4.12 11.98
N HIS A 638 3.46 3.42 11.68
CA HIS A 638 4.64 3.39 12.54
C HIS A 638 5.26 4.79 12.73
N HIS A 639 5.34 5.58 11.66
CA HIS A 639 5.80 6.97 11.74
C HIS A 639 4.87 7.84 12.61
N ASN A 640 3.56 7.66 12.46
CA ASN A 640 2.56 8.36 13.26
C ASN A 640 2.64 7.98 14.75
N ASP A 641 2.92 6.73 15.09
CA ASP A 641 3.12 6.31 16.47
C ASP A 641 4.41 6.88 17.08
N ILE A 642 5.49 6.96 16.30
CA ILE A 642 6.70 7.68 16.72
C ILE A 642 6.36 9.15 17.00
N LYS A 643 5.60 9.81 16.12
CA LYS A 643 5.18 11.20 16.28
C LYS A 643 4.29 11.40 17.51
N ARG A 644 3.35 10.49 17.78
CA ARG A 644 2.52 10.51 19.00
C ARG A 644 3.37 10.36 20.26
N ASN A 645 4.36 9.47 20.25
CA ASN A 645 5.28 9.30 21.37
C ASN A 645 6.15 10.55 21.62
N LEU A 646 6.61 11.22 20.55
CA LEU A 646 7.34 12.49 20.67
C LEU A 646 6.47 13.61 21.26
N LEU A 647 5.21 13.73 20.82
CA LEU A 647 4.26 14.68 21.38
C LEU A 647 4.00 14.41 22.87
N ARG A 648 3.81 13.15 23.26
CA ARG A 648 3.65 12.77 24.67
C ARG A 648 4.87 13.14 25.51
N ASN A 649 6.08 12.88 25.03
CA ASN A 649 7.32 13.26 25.71
C ASN A 649 7.46 14.79 25.83
N ARG A 650 7.05 15.55 24.80
CA ARG A 650 7.05 17.01 24.82
C ARG A 650 6.08 17.55 25.87
N ASP A 651 4.87 17.00 25.94
CA ASP A 651 3.87 17.42 26.91
C ASP A 651 4.30 17.10 28.35
N GLU A 652 4.92 15.93 28.58
CA GLU A 652 5.54 15.61 29.87
C GLU A 652 6.67 16.59 30.25
N TYR A 653 7.47 17.02 29.27
CA TYR A 653 8.53 18.01 29.48
C TYR A 653 7.98 19.41 29.80
N ILE A 654 6.95 19.85 29.06
CA ILE A 654 6.24 21.11 29.32
C ILE A 654 5.67 21.10 30.74
N GLU A 655 5.07 19.99 31.17
CA GLU A 655 4.50 19.88 32.51
C GLU A 655 5.59 19.94 33.61
N ARG A 656 6.73 19.29 33.39
CA ARG A 656 7.90 19.43 34.29
C ARG A 656 8.40 20.88 34.37
N LEU A 657 8.45 21.59 33.24
CA LEU A 657 8.85 23.01 33.20
C LEU A 657 7.83 23.90 33.93
N ARG A 658 6.53 23.67 33.75
CA ARG A 658 5.47 24.40 34.47
C ARG A 658 5.61 24.24 35.98
N ILE A 659 5.86 23.03 36.47
CA ILE A 659 6.12 22.77 37.89
C ILE A 659 7.39 23.53 38.34
N ALA A 660 8.47 23.45 37.57
CA ALA A 660 9.73 24.13 37.92
C ALA A 660 9.61 25.66 37.94
N ILE A 661 8.85 26.26 37.01
CA ILE A 661 8.56 27.70 36.99
C ILE A 661 7.72 28.08 38.22
N GLY A 662 6.65 27.32 38.51
CA GLY A 662 5.82 27.55 39.70
C GLY A 662 6.60 27.45 41.03
N ASP A 663 7.63 26.60 41.07
CA ASP A 663 8.55 26.50 42.21
C ASP A 663 9.60 27.61 42.23
N ALA A 664 10.03 28.12 41.07
CA ALA A 664 10.96 29.22 40.94
C ALA A 664 10.33 30.57 41.30
N GLU A 665 9.08 30.81 40.92
CA GLU A 665 8.32 32.03 41.28
C GLU A 665 8.12 32.16 42.80
N LYS A 666 8.09 31.04 43.52
CA LYS A 666 8.00 31.03 44.99
C LYS A 666 9.34 31.36 45.68
N ARG A 667 10.46 31.41 44.95
CA ARG A 667 11.76 31.75 45.52
C ARG A 667 12.00 33.27 45.40
N PRO A 668 12.35 33.97 46.50
CA PRO A 668 12.59 35.41 46.46
C PRO A 668 13.76 35.72 45.52
N ALA A 669 13.57 36.70 44.65
CA ALA A 669 14.47 37.08 43.56
C ALA A 669 15.91 37.33 44.04
N VAL A 670 16.80 36.36 43.79
CA VAL A 670 18.25 36.54 43.93
C VAL A 670 18.78 37.09 42.61
N GLN A 671 19.39 38.27 42.66
CA GLN A 671 20.00 38.95 41.51
C GLN A 671 21.15 38.10 40.94
N ILE A 672 20.92 37.40 39.83
CA ILE A 672 21.96 36.67 39.11
C ILE A 672 22.71 37.64 38.20
N LYS A 673 23.93 37.99 38.59
CA LYS A 673 24.92 38.65 37.73
C LYS A 673 25.27 37.71 36.57
N LYS A 674 25.03 38.13 35.33
CA LYS A 674 25.48 37.42 34.12
C LYS A 674 27.02 37.38 34.07
N GLU A 675 27.60 36.24 34.39
CA GLU A 675 29.02 35.95 34.12
C GLU A 675 29.21 35.71 32.61
N PRO A 676 30.36 36.11 32.04
CA PRO A 676 30.69 35.84 30.64
C PRO A 676 30.72 34.32 30.36
N PRO A 677 30.35 33.88 29.15
CA PRO A 677 30.27 32.47 28.78
C PRO A 677 31.62 31.79 28.98
N LYS A 678 31.66 30.76 29.83
CA LYS A 678 32.86 29.97 30.09
C LYS A 678 33.21 29.18 28.82
N GLU A 679 34.44 29.34 28.33
CA GLU A 679 34.99 28.54 27.24
C GLU A 679 34.86 27.04 27.59
N VAL A 680 34.12 26.30 26.76
CA VAL A 680 33.87 24.87 26.98
C VAL A 680 35.06 24.08 26.46
N ARG A 681 35.97 23.70 27.36
CA ARG A 681 37.10 22.81 27.04
C ARG A 681 36.66 21.35 27.01
N TYR A 682 37.15 20.57 26.06
CA TYR A 682 36.86 19.14 25.99
C TYR A 682 37.59 18.39 27.11
N VAL A 683 36.86 17.54 27.84
CA VAL A 683 37.38 16.76 28.98
C VAL A 683 37.44 15.29 28.58
N ALA A 684 38.64 14.72 28.50
CA ALA A 684 38.84 13.30 28.20
C ALA A 684 38.27 12.39 29.30
N ALA A 685 37.73 11.24 28.90
CA ALA A 685 37.42 10.15 29.79
C ALA A 685 38.72 9.54 30.37
N LYS A 686 38.82 9.53 31.69
CA LYS A 686 39.98 8.98 32.41
C LYS A 686 40.18 7.50 32.04
N GLY A 687 41.37 7.16 31.55
CA GLY A 687 41.76 5.78 31.20
C GLY A 687 41.62 5.40 29.72
N ASP A 688 41.11 6.29 28.85
CA ASP A 688 41.19 6.08 27.40
C ASP A 688 42.33 6.92 26.80
N GLU A 689 43.41 6.27 26.40
CA GLU A 689 44.57 6.91 25.79
C GLU A 689 44.24 7.67 24.49
N ILE A 690 43.29 7.16 23.70
CA ILE A 690 42.86 7.81 22.46
C ILE A 690 42.14 9.12 22.81
N ASP A 691 41.25 9.08 23.80
CA ASP A 691 40.45 10.24 24.21
C ASP A 691 41.30 11.32 24.88
N MET A 692 42.32 10.93 25.65
CA MET A 692 43.29 11.87 26.23
C MET A 692 44.09 12.60 25.13
N LEU A 693 44.54 11.88 24.10
CA LEU A 693 45.27 12.49 22.98
C LEU A 693 44.36 13.39 22.13
N ILE A 694 43.09 13.04 21.95
CA ILE A 694 42.13 13.90 21.25
C ILE A 694 41.85 15.17 22.05
N ALA A 695 41.67 15.06 23.37
CA ALA A 695 41.44 16.21 24.22
C ALA A 695 42.62 17.19 24.20
N ASP A 696 43.84 16.68 24.23
CA ASP A 696 45.05 17.49 24.12
C ASP A 696 45.11 18.18 22.75
N ALA A 697 44.89 17.45 21.64
CA ALA A 697 44.87 18.02 20.29
C ALA A 697 43.79 19.11 20.12
N LEU A 698 42.56 18.87 20.58
CA LEU A 698 41.45 19.84 20.45
C LEU A 698 41.68 21.10 21.29
N ASN A 699 42.10 20.93 22.55
CA ASN A 699 42.30 22.04 23.47
C ASN A 699 43.52 22.90 23.08
N ASN A 700 44.58 22.28 22.55
CA ASN A 700 45.77 23.00 22.10
C ASN A 700 45.53 23.78 20.79
N GLN A 701 44.66 23.28 19.90
CA GLN A 701 44.34 23.94 18.64
C GLN A 701 43.15 24.92 18.72
N GLY A 702 42.44 24.98 19.86
CA GLY A 702 41.31 25.91 20.04
C GLY A 702 40.12 25.59 19.12
N VAL A 703 39.86 24.31 18.86
CA VAL A 703 38.81 23.89 17.93
C VAL A 703 37.43 24.01 18.57
N ASP A 704 36.62 24.94 18.06
CA ASP A 704 35.24 25.21 18.51
C ASP A 704 34.18 24.27 17.88
N VAL A 705 34.60 23.14 17.31
CA VAL A 705 33.67 22.13 16.78
C VAL A 705 33.41 21.09 17.86
N PRO A 706 32.14 20.83 18.24
CA PRO A 706 31.84 19.86 19.28
C PRO A 706 32.26 18.45 18.85
N LEU A 707 33.03 17.79 19.71
CA LEU A 707 33.39 16.39 19.57
C LEU A 707 32.62 15.54 20.60
N THR A 708 32.14 14.37 20.20
CA THR A 708 31.45 13.44 21.11
C THR A 708 31.94 12.01 20.91
N ARG A 709 32.35 11.38 22.01
CA ARG A 709 32.84 10.00 22.01
C ARG A 709 31.67 9.03 21.84
N LEU A 710 31.77 8.13 20.86
CA LEU A 710 30.78 7.07 20.60
C LEU A 710 31.22 5.70 21.17
N GLY A 711 32.49 5.58 21.57
CA GLY A 711 33.10 4.36 22.10
C GLY A 711 33.87 3.57 21.05
N GLY A 712 34.80 2.71 21.50
CA GLY A 712 35.58 1.83 20.61
C GLY A 712 36.43 2.56 19.57
N GLY A 713 36.98 3.73 19.91
CA GLY A 713 37.72 4.58 18.98
C GLY A 713 36.86 5.38 18.00
N PHE A 714 35.52 5.29 18.06
CA PHE A 714 34.64 6.13 17.24
C PHE A 714 34.26 7.42 17.95
N TYR A 715 34.28 8.52 17.18
CA TYR A 715 33.90 9.86 17.63
C TYR A 715 32.99 10.52 16.60
N LEU A 716 32.20 11.48 17.04
CA LEU A 716 31.41 12.37 16.19
C LEU A 716 32.04 13.76 16.27
N PHE A 717 32.63 14.22 15.17
CA PHE A 717 33.25 15.54 15.04
C PHE A 717 32.33 16.44 14.21
N GLY A 718 31.62 17.35 14.87
CA GLY A 718 30.53 18.11 14.25
C GLY A 718 29.44 17.17 13.76
N THR A 719 29.29 17.06 12.44
CA THR A 719 28.31 16.16 11.80
C THR A 719 28.92 14.84 11.33
N LYS A 720 30.26 14.70 11.39
CA LYS A 720 31.00 13.61 10.78
C LYS A 720 31.41 12.54 11.79
N LYS A 721 31.02 11.28 11.54
CA LYS A 721 31.53 10.12 12.29
C LYS A 721 32.94 9.79 11.85
N ILE A 722 33.87 9.76 12.80
CA ILE A 722 35.29 9.46 12.60
C ILE A 722 35.73 8.27 13.44
N PHE A 723 36.76 7.57 12.99
CA PHE A 723 37.42 6.49 13.74
C PHE A 723 38.87 6.89 14.00
N ALA A 724 39.25 6.93 15.27
CA ALA A 724 40.58 7.28 15.73
C ALA A 724 41.26 6.06 16.37
N LYS A 725 42.56 5.91 16.10
CA LYS A 725 43.41 4.87 16.69
C LYS A 725 44.83 5.41 16.87
N ILE A 726 45.55 4.86 17.84
CA ILE A 726 46.98 5.12 18.00
C ILE A 726 47.75 4.17 17.09
N LEU A 727 48.54 4.72 16.16
CA LEU A 727 49.51 3.98 15.34
C LEU A 727 50.90 4.57 15.59
N ASN A 728 51.84 3.72 16.02
CA ASN A 728 53.23 4.10 16.32
C ASN A 728 53.33 5.28 17.31
N GLY A 729 52.49 5.28 18.35
CA GLY A 729 52.44 6.34 19.36
C GLY A 729 51.83 7.66 18.88
N ARG A 730 51.32 7.74 17.65
CA ARG A 730 50.64 8.92 17.11
C ARG A 730 49.15 8.65 16.94
N LEU A 731 48.34 9.65 17.28
CA LEU A 731 46.90 9.60 17.07
C LEU A 731 46.57 9.85 15.60
N VAL A 732 45.92 8.88 14.97
CA VAL A 732 45.50 8.97 13.57
C VAL A 732 44.00 8.74 13.43
N VAL A 733 43.38 9.47 12.50
CA VAL A 733 41.96 9.39 12.15
C VAL A 733 41.81 8.75 10.76
N ARG A 734 40.92 7.77 10.64
CA ARG A 734 40.59 7.14 9.35
C ARG A 734 39.82 8.13 8.47
N VAL A 735 40.33 8.39 7.28
CA VAL A 735 39.68 9.24 6.26
C VAL A 735 39.63 8.50 4.93
N GLY A 736 38.44 8.06 4.51
CA GLY A 736 38.23 7.32 3.26
C GLY A 736 39.17 6.12 3.11
N GLY A 737 40.18 6.27 2.24
CA GLY A 737 41.17 5.25 1.90
C GLY A 737 42.37 5.10 2.86
N GLY A 738 42.61 6.06 3.76
CA GLY A 738 43.84 6.10 4.56
C GLY A 738 43.64 6.51 6.02
N TYR A 739 44.76 6.65 6.73
CA TYR A 739 44.82 7.25 8.07
C TYR A 739 45.58 8.56 7.96
N MET A 740 45.07 9.59 8.63
CA MET A 740 45.67 10.93 8.67
C MET A 740 45.96 11.30 10.13
N VAL A 741 47.01 12.07 10.40
CA VAL A 741 47.33 12.50 11.76
C VAL A 741 46.24 13.45 12.27
N ILE A 742 45.90 13.39 13.56
CA ILE A 742 44.82 14.21 14.14
C ILE A 742 45.00 15.71 13.87
N ASP A 743 46.24 16.21 13.91
CA ASP A 743 46.52 17.63 13.71
C ASP A 743 46.16 18.10 12.29
N GLU A 744 46.53 17.30 11.29
CA GLU A 744 46.16 17.54 9.88
C GLU A 744 44.65 17.38 9.68
N PHE A 745 44.02 16.44 10.39
CA PHE A 745 42.58 16.24 10.36
C PHE A 745 41.81 17.47 10.86
N LEU A 746 42.20 18.00 12.02
CA LEU A 746 41.56 19.17 12.60
C LEU A 746 41.76 20.41 11.72
N ALA A 747 42.98 20.65 11.23
CA ALA A 747 43.24 21.77 10.32
C ALA A 747 42.40 21.71 9.02
N THR A 748 42.18 20.50 8.48
CA THR A 748 41.47 20.32 7.21
C THR A 748 39.95 20.39 7.36
N TYR A 749 39.40 19.79 8.42
CA TYR A 749 37.94 19.57 8.52
C TYR A 749 37.21 20.54 9.44
N THR A 750 37.90 21.27 10.31
CA THR A 750 37.25 22.18 11.28
C THR A 750 36.33 23.20 10.60
N ASP A 751 36.84 23.95 9.63
CA ASP A 751 36.05 25.00 8.97
C ASP A 751 34.88 24.43 8.16
N SER A 752 35.10 23.30 7.49
CA SER A 752 34.05 22.62 6.73
C SER A 752 32.89 22.14 7.60
N GLU A 753 33.19 21.65 8.80
CA GLU A 753 32.16 21.19 9.74
C GLU A 753 31.46 22.36 10.43
N LYS A 754 32.17 23.46 10.73
CA LYS A 754 31.55 24.70 11.22
C LYS A 754 30.53 25.26 10.24
N ILE A 755 30.87 25.30 8.94
CA ILE A 755 29.96 25.80 7.90
C ILE A 755 28.72 24.91 7.79
N LYS A 756 28.88 23.59 7.81
CA LYS A 756 27.74 22.65 7.76
C LYS A 756 26.84 22.80 8.97
N MET A 757 27.42 22.88 10.17
CA MET A 757 26.64 23.10 11.39
C MET A 757 25.86 24.40 11.34
N ASN A 758 26.49 25.50 10.91
CA ASN A 758 25.81 26.78 10.75
C ASN A 758 24.68 26.72 9.71
N LYS A 759 24.86 25.95 8.63
CA LYS A 759 23.82 25.74 7.61
C LYS A 759 22.65 24.92 8.16
N MET A 760 22.92 23.85 8.90
CA MET A 760 21.87 23.04 9.55
C MET A 760 21.10 23.87 10.58
N MET A 761 21.80 24.66 11.42
CA MET A 761 21.15 25.53 12.41
C MET A 761 20.27 26.61 11.76
N LYS A 762 20.62 27.09 10.56
CA LYS A 762 19.79 28.05 9.81
C LYS A 762 18.60 27.39 9.11
N ASN A 763 18.76 26.19 8.59
CA ASN A 763 17.77 25.55 7.72
C ASN A 763 16.75 24.69 8.48
N GLU A 764 17.15 24.04 9.58
CA GLU A 764 16.31 23.04 10.27
C GLU A 764 15.73 23.56 11.60
N GLY A 765 15.95 24.84 11.91
CA GLY A 765 15.64 25.39 13.23
C GLY A 765 16.52 24.79 14.33
N VAL A 766 16.53 25.43 15.50
CA VAL A 766 17.37 25.00 16.64
C VAL A 766 16.93 23.62 17.19
N GLU A 767 15.70 23.18 16.86
CA GLU A 767 15.04 22.01 17.45
C GLU A 767 15.73 20.67 17.13
N VAL A 768 16.17 20.41 15.90
CA VAL A 768 16.81 19.13 15.52
C VAL A 768 18.15 18.93 16.25
N TYR A 769 18.89 20.00 16.51
CA TYR A 769 20.17 19.94 17.23
C TYR A 769 19.98 19.71 18.74
N GLU A 770 18.87 20.20 19.30
CA GLU A 770 18.49 19.92 20.69
C GLU A 770 17.96 18.50 20.87
N GLU A 771 17.20 17.96 19.91
CA GLU A 771 16.77 16.55 19.90
C GLU A 771 17.96 15.58 19.92
N LEU A 772 19.00 15.86 19.12
CA LEU A 772 20.25 15.08 19.13
C LEU A 772 20.99 15.17 20.49
N LYS A 773 20.89 16.29 21.22
CA LYS A 773 21.41 16.41 22.59
C LYS A 773 20.55 15.65 23.61
N VAL A 774 19.23 15.63 23.46
CA VAL A 774 18.31 14.86 24.32
C VAL A 774 18.54 13.36 24.16
N TYR A 775 18.66 12.89 22.91
CA TYR A 775 18.95 11.49 22.60
C TYR A 775 20.32 11.06 23.13
N ARG A 776 21.30 11.98 23.13
CA ARG A 776 22.63 11.79 23.75
C ARG A 776 22.55 11.57 25.25
N LYS A 777 21.81 12.43 25.97
CA LYS A 777 21.64 12.31 27.43
C LYS A 777 20.98 10.98 27.82
N TYR A 778 19.93 10.59 27.08
CA TYR A 778 19.23 9.32 27.31
C TYR A 778 20.13 8.09 27.14
N ARG A 779 21.00 8.11 26.11
CA ARG A 779 21.96 7.02 25.84
C ARG A 779 23.04 6.90 26.91
N GLU A 780 23.55 8.02 27.42
CA GLU A 780 24.53 8.04 28.51
C GLU A 780 23.94 7.52 29.83
N GLU A 781 22.66 7.81 30.07
CA GLU A 781 21.93 7.34 31.25
C GLU A 781 21.54 5.84 31.16
N ASN A 782 21.50 5.23 29.97
CA ASN A 782 21.02 3.85 29.76
C ASN A 782 21.94 2.98 28.87
N PRO A 783 23.20 2.72 29.27
CA PRO A 783 24.19 2.03 28.43
C PRO A 783 23.86 0.56 28.12
N ASN A 784 22.97 -0.08 28.88
CA ASN A 784 22.60 -1.50 28.72
C ASN A 784 21.41 -1.74 27.78
N ALA A 785 20.66 -0.71 27.38
CA ALA A 785 19.45 -0.87 26.56
C ALA A 785 19.72 -1.15 25.06
N PHE A 786 20.96 -1.11 24.59
CA PHE A 786 21.30 -0.99 23.16
C PHE A 786 22.16 -2.14 22.57
N LYS A 787 22.07 -3.37 23.11
CA LYS A 787 22.93 -4.51 22.72
C LYS A 787 22.38 -5.46 21.62
N SER A 788 21.28 -5.16 20.92
CA SER A 788 20.73 -6.06 19.87
C SER A 788 21.08 -5.65 18.43
N SER A 789 20.93 -6.60 17.51
CA SER A 789 21.25 -6.58 16.07
C SER A 789 20.49 -5.57 15.20
N GLU A 790 19.61 -4.75 15.79
CA GLU A 790 18.78 -3.73 15.12
C GLU A 790 19.58 -2.47 14.71
N GLN A 791 20.83 -2.36 15.14
CA GLN A 791 21.74 -1.26 14.81
C GLN A 791 22.04 -1.13 13.30
N SER A 792 21.87 -2.19 12.50
CA SER A 792 22.23 -2.17 11.07
C SER A 792 21.14 -1.56 10.20
N THR A 793 19.86 -1.66 10.59
CA THR A 793 18.71 -1.24 9.78
C THR A 793 18.36 0.24 10.00
N MET A 794 18.40 0.73 11.24
CA MET A 794 18.06 2.12 11.57
C MET A 794 19.15 3.12 11.13
N ILE A 795 20.42 2.71 11.13
CA ILE A 795 21.52 3.53 10.57
C ILE A 795 21.52 3.50 9.02
N LYS A 796 20.97 2.45 8.39
CA LYS A 796 20.80 2.39 6.93
C LYS A 796 19.64 3.26 6.45
N SER A 797 18.57 3.43 7.22
CA SER A 797 17.46 4.32 6.87
C SER A 797 17.84 5.80 6.97
N LEU A 798 18.71 6.19 7.91
CA LEU A 798 19.27 7.55 8.02
C LEU A 798 20.42 7.85 7.03
N ARG A 799 20.87 6.86 6.23
CA ARG A 799 22.04 6.96 5.34
C ARG A 799 21.75 7.05 3.85
N LYS A 800 20.49 7.01 3.39
CA LYS A 800 20.22 7.29 1.97
C LYS A 800 20.37 8.80 1.73
N PRO A 801 21.40 9.27 1.01
CA PRO A 801 21.46 10.68 0.65
C PRO A 801 20.36 10.95 -0.39
N LYS A 802 19.61 12.04 -0.22
CA LYS A 802 18.93 12.68 -1.37
C LYS A 802 20.02 13.04 -2.38
N ALA A 803 19.95 12.48 -3.58
CA ALA A 803 20.86 12.85 -4.67
C ALA A 803 20.65 14.35 -4.97
N HIS A 804 21.63 15.18 -4.61
CA HIS A 804 21.74 16.52 -5.15
C HIS A 804 22.61 16.47 -6.40
N GLU A 805 22.03 16.93 -7.49
CA GLU A 805 22.66 17.20 -8.78
C GLU A 805 23.91 18.08 -8.58
N ARG A 806 25.02 17.65 -9.17
CA ARG A 806 26.14 18.55 -9.41
C ARG A 806 25.84 19.30 -10.71
N GLY A 807 25.56 20.59 -10.61
CA GLY A 807 25.65 21.49 -11.75
C GLY A 807 27.10 21.56 -12.23
N ASN A 808 27.31 21.30 -13.53
CA ASN A 808 28.56 21.63 -14.20
C ASN A 808 28.52 23.09 -14.63
N PHE A 809 29.60 23.80 -14.30
CA PHE A 809 30.09 24.94 -15.06
C PHE A 809 30.69 24.47 -16.39
#